data_AF-A0A3P8VJR4-F1
#
_entry.id   AF-A0A3P8VJR4-F1
#
_cell.length_a   1.000
_cell.length_b   1.000
_cell.length_c   1.000
_cell.angle_alpha   90.00
_cell.angle_beta   90.00
_cell.angle_gamma   90.00
#
_symmetry.space_group_name_H-M   'P 1'
#
loop_
_entity.id
_entity.type
_entity.pdbx_description
1 polymer ?
#
loop_
_entity_poly.entity_id
_entity_poly.type
_entity_poly.pdbx_seq_one_letter_code
_entity_poly.pdbx_strand_id
1 'polypeptide(L)'
;MIHASTFWVISVFISAAAKVHLATTQWTEEKDTTIYLPVSVPTGGSILSESTHWHQEQLQGRTDEGQSRNESGCRQTSLGSAVSRLRLAHEYPPSQSRAERNSCSASLDFADSFSLFCLKMETLESELTCPICLELFEDPLLLPCAHSLCFNCAHRILVSHCTPSEPVQSINAFQCPTCRYVITLNQRGLEGLKRNVTLQNIIDRYQKVSLSGPNSPSETRRERAAPDSKAMTSPGIRVQCQFCEQDPPLDAVKTCVTCEVSYCDECLKATHPNKKPFTSHRLIEPLLDSHLRGLMCLEHEDEKVNMYCVTDEQLICALCKLVGRHRDHQVAALGDRYDKLKQALDSNLSNLIKRTSELESLMGKLIQTCQNVEVNASRQENKLLEECELLINIVQQRRQVIATKIKEGKSVRMRKLAQQIASCKQCIERSSSLITQADQTLKETDHTRFLQTAKNTCERVSMATASSQILIPEINLNDTFDSFVLDFTREKKMLEGLDYLTAPNPPAIREELCTASYDTITVHWTTDDEFSVITYELQYAIFTSHSNVVSLCNSADSWMIVPNIKQNHYTVHGLQCGTKYIFIVKAINQAGNRSSEPGKLKTNSQPFKLDSKSAHRKLRISHDNLTVERDESLSKKSHSQDRFSSHSSYGVTGNVYIDSGRHYWEVLIGGSTWFAVGITYKSAPKHEWIGKNSASWVISRCNNSWVVRHNSKEMTVEPSPHLRRLGVLLDYDSGSLSFYDAVSSQHLYTFDIAFAQPICPVFNVWNRCLTILTGLPIPDHLEGTEFNN
;
A
#
# COMPACT_ATOMS: atom_id res chain seq x y z
N MET A 1 -7.36 -9.37 20.58
CA MET A 1 -7.38 -8.33 19.52
C MET A 1 -6.30 -8.49 18.46
N ILE A 2 -5.11 -9.07 18.70
CA ILE A 2 -4.05 -9.16 17.66
C ILE A 2 -4.29 -10.29 16.63
N HIS A 3 -5.05 -11.36 16.96
CA HIS A 3 -5.32 -12.46 16.02
C HIS A 3 -6.40 -12.18 14.95
N ALA A 4 -7.27 -11.18 15.14
CA ALA A 4 -8.40 -10.95 14.23
C ALA A 4 -7.95 -10.38 12.86
N SER A 5 -6.90 -9.55 12.85
CA SER A 5 -6.44 -8.86 11.64
C SER A 5 -5.76 -9.80 10.63
N THR A 6 -5.03 -10.81 11.09
CA THR A 6 -4.31 -11.74 10.20
C THR A 6 -5.24 -12.75 9.51
N PHE A 7 -6.31 -13.18 10.20
CA PHE A 7 -7.27 -14.14 9.65
C PHE A 7 -8.24 -13.52 8.63
N TRP A 8 -8.60 -12.23 8.79
CA TRP A 8 -9.46 -11.55 7.82
C TRP A 8 -8.80 -11.44 6.43
N VAL A 9 -7.49 -11.16 6.39
CA VAL A 9 -6.70 -11.13 5.15
C VAL A 9 -6.69 -12.50 4.47
N ILE A 10 -6.45 -13.59 5.22
CA ILE A 10 -6.41 -14.95 4.67
C ILE A 10 -7.79 -15.37 4.12
N SER A 11 -8.89 -15.03 4.82
CA SER A 11 -10.25 -15.30 4.36
C SER A 11 -10.59 -14.58 3.03
N VAL A 12 -10.21 -13.30 2.90
CA VAL A 12 -10.38 -12.55 1.64
C VAL A 12 -9.58 -13.18 0.49
N PHE A 13 -8.34 -13.61 0.73
CA PHE A 13 -7.53 -14.29 -0.30
C PHE A 13 -8.10 -15.66 -0.71
N ILE A 14 -8.64 -16.44 0.23
CA ILE A 14 -9.28 -17.74 -0.08
C ILE A 14 -10.59 -17.54 -0.86
N SER A 15 -11.38 -16.52 -0.50
CA SER A 15 -12.61 -16.16 -1.23
C SER A 15 -12.32 -15.71 -2.67
N ALA A 16 -11.26 -14.91 -2.87
CA ALA A 16 -10.79 -14.55 -4.21
C ALA A 16 -10.31 -15.77 -5.02
N ALA A 17 -9.53 -16.67 -4.42
CA ALA A 17 -9.08 -17.90 -5.08
C ALA A 17 -10.24 -18.84 -5.46
N ALA A 18 -11.26 -18.97 -4.61
CA ALA A 18 -12.46 -19.75 -4.89
C ALA A 18 -13.31 -19.16 -6.03
N LYS A 19 -13.48 -17.82 -6.08
CA LYS A 19 -14.15 -17.12 -7.19
C LYS A 19 -13.42 -17.30 -8.51
N VAL A 20 -12.08 -17.21 -8.51
CA VAL A 20 -11.26 -17.51 -9.70
C VAL A 20 -11.46 -18.97 -10.12
N HIS A 21 -11.40 -19.93 -9.20
CA HIS A 21 -11.54 -21.35 -9.55
C HIS A 21 -12.91 -21.69 -10.14
N LEU A 22 -14.01 -21.12 -9.61
CA LEU A 22 -15.36 -21.30 -10.20
C LEU A 22 -15.47 -20.71 -11.60
N ALA A 23 -14.91 -19.51 -11.82
CA ALA A 23 -14.90 -18.85 -13.12
C ALA A 23 -14.12 -19.65 -14.17
N THR A 24 -12.98 -20.24 -13.80
CA THR A 24 -12.21 -21.13 -14.70
C THR A 24 -13.00 -22.39 -15.06
N THR A 25 -13.76 -22.98 -14.13
CA THR A 25 -14.59 -24.16 -14.42
C THR A 25 -15.80 -23.85 -15.32
N GLN A 26 -16.45 -22.70 -15.14
CA GLN A 26 -17.54 -22.28 -16.04
C GLN A 26 -17.03 -21.98 -17.47
N TRP A 27 -15.83 -21.43 -17.61
CA TRP A 27 -15.20 -21.23 -18.93
C TRP A 27 -14.78 -22.53 -19.64
N THR A 28 -14.64 -23.65 -18.92
CA THR A 28 -14.34 -24.96 -19.51
C THR A 28 -15.56 -25.75 -19.98
N GLU A 29 -16.77 -25.44 -19.51
CA GLU A 29 -18.00 -26.16 -19.94
C GLU A 29 -18.63 -25.58 -21.22
N GLU A 30 -18.24 -24.38 -21.66
CA GLU A 30 -18.82 -23.72 -22.84
C GLU A 30 -18.11 -24.05 -24.19
N LYS A 31 -17.28 -25.10 -24.21
CA LYS A 31 -16.59 -25.59 -25.42
C LYS A 31 -16.68 -27.10 -25.60
N ASP A 32 -17.89 -27.59 -25.89
CA ASP A 32 -18.04 -28.78 -26.74
C ASP A 32 -19.37 -28.76 -27.50
N THR A 33 -19.35 -28.17 -28.70
CA THR A 33 -20.46 -28.29 -29.67
C THR A 33 -19.90 -28.48 -31.07
N THR A 34 -19.32 -29.66 -31.28
CA THR A 34 -18.73 -30.05 -32.56
C THR A 34 -19.81 -30.24 -33.62
N ILE A 35 -19.94 -29.27 -34.53
CA ILE A 35 -20.88 -29.32 -35.66
C ILE A 35 -20.37 -30.30 -36.71
N TYR A 36 -20.98 -31.48 -36.79
CA TYR A 36 -20.87 -32.36 -37.95
C TYR A 36 -21.92 -32.01 -39.01
N LEU A 37 -21.48 -31.69 -40.23
CA LEU A 37 -22.32 -31.68 -41.43
C LEU A 37 -21.94 -32.87 -42.34
N PRO A 38 -22.91 -33.56 -42.96
CA PRO A 38 -22.65 -34.74 -43.77
C PRO A 38 -22.23 -34.37 -45.20
N VAL A 39 -21.26 -35.10 -45.75
CA VAL A 39 -20.97 -35.13 -47.19
C VAL A 39 -20.94 -36.58 -47.64
N SER A 40 -21.83 -36.93 -48.56
CA SER A 40 -21.93 -38.24 -49.20
C SER A 40 -21.67 -38.12 -50.70
N VAL A 41 -20.64 -38.79 -51.23
CA VAL A 41 -20.58 -39.40 -52.57
C VAL A 41 -19.51 -40.54 -52.57
N PRO A 42 -19.27 -41.36 -53.63
CA PRO A 42 -19.55 -42.80 -53.52
C PRO A 42 -18.32 -43.73 -53.67
N THR A 43 -18.62 -45.02 -53.64
CA THR A 43 -17.72 -46.19 -53.76
C THR A 43 -16.88 -46.30 -55.04
N GLY A 44 -15.66 -46.83 -54.92
CA GLY A 44 -15.01 -47.63 -55.97
C GLY A 44 -13.47 -47.66 -55.94
N GLY A 45 -12.85 -48.86 -56.03
CA GLY A 45 -11.48 -49.00 -56.58
C GLY A 45 -10.35 -49.42 -55.63
N SER A 46 -10.34 -50.69 -55.26
CA SER A 46 -9.27 -51.49 -54.63
C SER A 46 -7.88 -51.49 -55.32
N ILE A 47 -6.84 -52.02 -54.63
CA ILE A 47 -5.69 -52.88 -55.10
C ILE A 47 -4.22 -52.40 -54.80
N LEU A 48 -3.42 -53.31 -54.18
CA LEU A 48 -1.94 -53.39 -53.93
C LEU A 48 -1.27 -52.22 -53.14
N SER A 49 -0.41 -52.36 -52.12
CA SER A 49 0.54 -53.36 -51.57
C SER A 49 1.97 -53.37 -52.15
N GLU A 50 2.97 -53.04 -51.30
CA GLU A 50 4.42 -53.38 -51.27
C GLU A 50 5.14 -52.26 -50.46
N SER A 51 5.63 -52.45 -49.23
CA SER A 51 6.80 -53.22 -48.74
C SER A 51 8.17 -52.52 -48.87
N THR A 52 8.61 -51.96 -47.73
CA THR A 52 10.00 -51.94 -47.20
C THR A 52 11.21 -51.63 -48.10
N HIS A 53 12.03 -50.65 -47.69
CA HIS A 53 13.47 -50.93 -47.50
C HIS A 53 14.18 -50.01 -46.49
N TRP A 54 15.30 -50.50 -45.96
CA TRP A 54 16.17 -49.94 -44.91
C TRP A 54 17.37 -49.15 -45.44
N HIS A 55 17.88 -48.19 -44.65
CA HIS A 55 19.25 -48.14 -44.06
C HIS A 55 19.42 -46.88 -43.15
N GLN A 56 19.99 -46.95 -41.94
CA GLN A 56 21.44 -47.00 -41.56
C GLN A 56 22.18 -45.69 -41.98
N GLU A 57 23.04 -44.98 -41.22
CA GLU A 57 23.96 -45.23 -40.07
C GLU A 57 24.22 -43.88 -39.29
N GLN A 58 24.92 -43.72 -38.15
CA GLN A 58 25.56 -44.54 -37.10
C GLN A 58 25.87 -43.65 -35.85
N LEU A 59 25.93 -44.22 -34.62
CA LEU A 59 26.81 -43.86 -33.45
C LEU A 59 26.77 -42.42 -32.86
N GLN A 60 27.11 -42.11 -31.60
CA GLN A 60 27.72 -42.79 -30.44
C GLN A 60 27.27 -42.00 -29.17
N GLY A 61 27.27 -42.45 -27.90
CA GLY A 61 27.67 -43.70 -27.24
C GLY A 61 28.00 -43.43 -25.75
N ARG A 62 27.76 -44.42 -24.87
CA ARG A 62 27.91 -44.41 -23.38
C ARG A 62 26.76 -43.74 -22.60
N THR A 63 25.99 -44.40 -21.72
CA THR A 63 26.23 -45.46 -20.70
C THR A 63 27.00 -44.94 -19.47
N ASP A 64 26.73 -45.36 -18.21
CA ASP A 64 26.03 -46.53 -17.65
C ASP A 64 25.12 -46.14 -16.45
N GLU A 65 23.95 -46.77 -16.28
CA GLU A 65 23.59 -47.74 -15.19
C GLU A 65 23.64 -47.22 -13.72
N GLY A 66 22.65 -47.54 -12.87
CA GLY A 66 21.41 -48.29 -13.10
C GLY A 66 20.73 -48.76 -11.81
N GLN A 67 19.65 -49.55 -11.99
CA GLN A 67 19.09 -50.53 -11.03
C GLN A 67 18.47 -49.99 -9.71
N SER A 68 17.39 -50.55 -9.16
CA SER A 68 16.43 -51.55 -9.67
C SER A 68 15.24 -51.72 -8.70
N ARG A 69 14.08 -52.17 -9.20
CA ARG A 69 13.13 -53.13 -8.55
C ARG A 69 12.49 -52.72 -7.19
N ASN A 70 11.27 -53.09 -6.83
CA ASN A 70 10.38 -54.20 -7.20
C ASN A 70 8.89 -53.75 -7.03
N GLU A 71 7.91 -54.30 -7.76
CA GLU A 71 6.96 -55.37 -7.30
C GLU A 71 6.39 -55.16 -5.89
N SER A 72 5.09 -55.27 -5.57
CA SER A 72 3.85 -55.76 -6.20
C SER A 72 2.67 -55.24 -5.34
N GLY A 73 1.35 -55.35 -5.60
CA GLY A 73 0.49 -56.08 -6.53
C GLY A 73 -0.94 -56.16 -5.92
N CYS A 74 -1.91 -56.71 -6.66
CA CYS A 74 -3.31 -57.00 -6.24
C CYS A 74 -4.29 -55.83 -5.99
N ARG A 75 -5.60 -55.93 -6.33
CA ARG A 75 -6.35 -56.81 -7.27
C ARG A 75 -7.82 -56.35 -7.38
N GLN A 76 -8.44 -56.51 -8.56
CA GLN A 76 -9.88 -56.80 -8.80
C GLN A 76 -10.93 -55.71 -8.39
N THR A 77 -12.15 -55.57 -8.94
CA THR A 77 -12.97 -56.27 -9.98
C THR A 77 -14.06 -55.27 -10.42
N SER A 78 -14.24 -54.90 -11.71
CA SER A 78 -14.94 -55.57 -12.83
C SER A 78 -16.49 -55.38 -12.94
N LEU A 79 -16.92 -54.92 -14.14
CA LEU A 79 -18.13 -55.30 -14.91
C LEU A 79 -19.54 -54.75 -14.60
N GLY A 80 -20.26 -54.40 -15.69
CA GLY A 80 -21.74 -54.31 -15.81
C GLY A 80 -22.28 -52.86 -15.96
N SER A 81 -22.67 -52.27 -17.10
CA SER A 81 -23.32 -52.69 -18.37
C SER A 81 -24.85 -52.45 -18.43
N ALA A 82 -25.32 -52.02 -19.61
CA ALA A 82 -26.71 -51.77 -20.08
C ALA A 82 -27.45 -50.56 -19.45
N VAL A 83 -27.86 -49.49 -20.15
CA VAL A 83 -28.53 -49.27 -21.47
C VAL A 83 -30.06 -49.48 -21.45
N SER A 84 -30.81 -48.38 -21.63
CA SER A 84 -32.19 -48.32 -22.17
C SER A 84 -32.49 -46.86 -22.58
N ARG A 85 -32.37 -46.43 -23.85
CA ARG A 85 -33.24 -46.56 -25.05
C ARG A 85 -34.55 -45.75 -25.06
N LEU A 86 -34.66 -44.92 -26.12
CA LEU A 86 -35.88 -44.39 -26.79
C LEU A 86 -36.63 -43.28 -26.03
N ARG A 87 -37.26 -42.28 -26.66
CA ARG A 87 -37.69 -42.14 -28.09
C ARG A 87 -37.77 -40.67 -28.54
N LEU A 88 -37.78 -40.45 -29.86
CA LEU A 88 -37.87 -39.15 -30.55
C LEU A 88 -39.28 -38.53 -30.51
N ALA A 89 -39.35 -37.19 -30.60
CA ALA A 89 -40.38 -36.48 -31.37
C ALA A 89 -39.81 -35.13 -31.89
N HIS A 90 -40.06 -34.82 -33.15
CA HIS A 90 -39.67 -33.60 -33.86
C HIS A 90 -40.96 -32.85 -34.21
N GLU A 91 -41.06 -31.54 -34.00
CA GLU A 91 -42.04 -30.69 -34.71
C GLU A 91 -41.63 -29.20 -34.67
N TYR A 92 -42.11 -28.43 -35.65
CA TYR A 92 -41.71 -27.04 -35.96
C TYR A 92 -42.99 -26.15 -36.07
N PRO A 93 -42.88 -24.82 -36.28
CA PRO A 93 -43.59 -23.79 -35.50
C PRO A 93 -45.01 -23.43 -36.03
N PRO A 94 -45.70 -22.45 -35.41
CA PRO A 94 -45.88 -21.19 -36.16
C PRO A 94 -45.91 -19.86 -35.36
N SER A 95 -45.39 -18.83 -36.01
CA SER A 95 -45.75 -17.39 -36.05
C SER A 95 -46.50 -16.62 -34.92
N GLN A 96 -45.95 -15.41 -34.67
CA GLN A 96 -46.59 -14.09 -34.43
C GLN A 96 -46.83 -13.48 -33.01
N SER A 97 -46.60 -12.14 -32.99
CA SER A 97 -47.04 -11.08 -32.07
C SER A 97 -46.44 -10.90 -30.65
N ARG A 98 -45.46 -10.00 -30.58
CA ARG A 98 -45.31 -8.84 -29.66
C ARG A 98 -46.33 -8.69 -28.50
N ALA A 99 -45.92 -9.06 -27.27
CA ALA A 99 -46.12 -8.27 -26.04
C ALA A 99 -45.38 -8.90 -24.82
N GLU A 100 -44.74 -8.04 -24.02
CA GLU A 100 -44.43 -8.17 -22.57
C GLU A 100 -43.85 -9.48 -21.98
N ARG A 101 -42.62 -9.38 -21.45
CA ARG A 101 -42.32 -9.77 -20.05
C ARG A 101 -40.95 -9.29 -19.55
N ASN A 102 -40.97 -8.39 -18.56
CA ASN A 102 -39.89 -8.24 -17.58
C ASN A 102 -40.05 -9.38 -16.55
N SER A 103 -39.15 -10.37 -16.52
CA SER A 103 -39.01 -11.29 -15.37
C SER A 103 -37.82 -12.27 -15.55
N CYS A 104 -36.58 -11.82 -15.34
CA CYS A 104 -35.40 -12.69 -15.14
C CYS A 104 -34.27 -11.91 -14.45
N SER A 105 -34.51 -11.42 -13.23
CA SER A 105 -33.52 -10.70 -12.41
C SER A 105 -33.77 -10.88 -10.91
N ALA A 106 -34.22 -12.07 -10.50
CA ALA A 106 -34.58 -12.39 -9.10
C ALA A 106 -34.04 -13.75 -8.62
N SER A 107 -33.27 -14.45 -9.45
CA SER A 107 -32.74 -15.80 -9.15
C SER A 107 -31.27 -15.82 -8.77
N LEU A 108 -30.53 -14.73 -9.01
CA LEU A 108 -29.12 -14.58 -8.62
C LEU A 108 -28.98 -13.98 -7.21
N ASP A 109 -29.80 -12.97 -6.87
CA ASP A 109 -29.80 -12.30 -5.56
C ASP A 109 -30.05 -13.24 -4.36
N PHE A 110 -30.74 -14.35 -4.60
CA PHE A 110 -31.03 -15.36 -3.57
C PHE A 110 -29.80 -16.23 -3.24
N ALA A 111 -28.91 -16.46 -4.20
CA ALA A 111 -27.69 -17.26 -4.00
C ALA A 111 -26.61 -16.46 -3.24
N ASP A 112 -26.42 -15.18 -3.57
CA ASP A 112 -25.47 -14.32 -2.85
C ASP A 112 -25.94 -14.00 -1.42
N SER A 113 -27.25 -13.83 -1.21
CA SER A 113 -27.80 -13.69 0.15
C SER A 113 -27.59 -14.96 0.99
N PHE A 114 -27.60 -16.15 0.37
CA PHE A 114 -27.40 -17.42 1.05
C PHE A 114 -25.92 -17.67 1.41
N SER A 115 -24.99 -17.39 0.49
CA SER A 115 -23.54 -17.54 0.77
C SER A 115 -23.08 -16.57 1.87
N LEU A 116 -23.58 -15.32 1.85
CA LEU A 116 -23.32 -14.31 2.88
C LEU A 116 -23.96 -14.65 4.24
N PHE A 117 -24.98 -15.51 4.28
CA PHE A 117 -25.60 -16.00 5.51
C PHE A 117 -24.82 -17.17 6.11
N CYS A 118 -24.37 -18.12 5.29
CA CYS A 118 -23.50 -19.22 5.73
C CYS A 118 -22.16 -18.71 6.29
N LEU A 119 -21.48 -17.79 5.57
CA LEU A 119 -20.22 -17.19 6.02
C LEU A 119 -20.33 -16.46 7.37
N LYS A 120 -21.51 -15.91 7.70
CA LYS A 120 -21.76 -15.26 9.01
C LYS A 120 -21.97 -16.26 10.15
N MET A 121 -22.49 -17.45 9.87
CA MET A 121 -22.70 -18.49 10.89
C MET A 121 -21.36 -19.14 11.29
N GLU A 122 -20.52 -19.48 10.32
CA GLU A 122 -19.18 -20.06 10.57
C GLU A 122 -18.28 -19.12 11.40
N THR A 123 -18.31 -17.81 11.14
CA THR A 123 -17.56 -16.85 11.97
C THR A 123 -18.04 -16.81 13.41
N LEU A 124 -19.37 -16.90 13.64
CA LEU A 124 -19.96 -16.80 14.97
C LEU A 124 -19.68 -18.05 15.82
N GLU A 125 -19.65 -19.23 15.20
CA GLU A 125 -19.31 -20.48 15.91
C GLU A 125 -17.93 -20.38 16.56
N SER A 126 -16.93 -19.87 15.82
CA SER A 126 -15.56 -19.71 16.32
C SER A 126 -15.47 -18.82 17.58
N GLU A 127 -16.31 -17.77 17.67
CA GLU A 127 -16.38 -16.87 18.84
C GLU A 127 -17.09 -17.50 20.06
N LEU A 128 -17.84 -18.59 19.86
CA LEU A 128 -18.57 -19.33 20.90
C LEU A 128 -17.84 -20.61 21.34
N THR A 129 -16.64 -20.88 20.81
CA THR A 129 -15.80 -22.03 21.22
C THR A 129 -14.85 -21.73 22.37
N CYS A 130 -14.64 -22.73 23.22
CA CYS A 130 -13.69 -22.68 24.32
C CYS A 130 -12.26 -22.94 23.82
N PRO A 131 -11.26 -22.09 24.14
CA PRO A 131 -9.89 -22.20 23.62
C PRO A 131 -9.09 -23.40 24.17
N ILE A 132 -9.70 -24.29 24.96
CA ILE A 132 -9.06 -25.47 25.57
C ILE A 132 -9.65 -26.78 25.07
N CYS A 133 -10.97 -26.90 24.95
CA CYS A 133 -11.60 -28.09 24.37
C CYS A 133 -11.95 -27.93 22.88
N LEU A 134 -11.94 -26.70 22.34
CA LEU A 134 -12.31 -26.35 20.96
C LEU A 134 -13.78 -26.63 20.59
N GLU A 135 -14.57 -27.11 21.55
CA GLU A 135 -16.03 -27.24 21.52
C GLU A 135 -16.72 -25.92 21.92
N LEU A 136 -18.02 -25.78 21.67
CA LEU A 136 -18.85 -24.71 22.25
C LEU A 136 -18.73 -24.70 23.78
N PHE A 137 -18.81 -23.52 24.43
CA PHE A 137 -18.66 -23.47 25.89
C PHE A 137 -19.76 -24.26 26.63
N GLU A 138 -19.32 -25.11 27.55
CA GLU A 138 -20.14 -25.88 28.49
C GLU A 138 -19.84 -25.41 29.92
N ASP A 139 -20.86 -24.91 30.63
CA ASP A 139 -20.74 -24.20 31.91
C ASP A 139 -19.60 -23.15 31.93
N PRO A 140 -19.70 -22.07 31.12
CA PRO A 140 -18.66 -21.07 31.00
C PRO A 140 -18.45 -20.31 32.32
N LEU A 141 -17.25 -20.37 32.88
CA LEU A 141 -16.78 -19.52 33.97
C LEU A 141 -16.22 -18.20 33.42
N LEU A 142 -16.63 -17.08 34.02
CA LEU A 142 -16.06 -15.75 33.78
C LEU A 142 -14.84 -15.52 34.69
N LEU A 143 -13.67 -15.38 34.07
CA LEU A 143 -12.42 -15.11 34.77
C LEU A 143 -12.29 -13.61 35.15
N PRO A 144 -11.55 -13.26 36.23
CA PRO A 144 -11.15 -11.89 36.56
C PRO A 144 -10.56 -11.07 35.40
N CYS A 145 -9.91 -11.71 34.42
CA CYS A 145 -9.40 -11.08 33.20
C CYS A 145 -10.45 -10.93 32.07
N ALA A 146 -11.75 -11.04 32.39
CA ALA A 146 -12.90 -10.98 31.49
C ALA A 146 -12.96 -12.02 30.35
N HIS A 147 -12.06 -13.01 30.33
CA HIS A 147 -12.14 -14.16 29.41
C HIS A 147 -13.01 -15.28 30.00
N SER A 148 -13.54 -16.15 29.14
CA SER A 148 -14.34 -17.31 29.56
C SER A 148 -13.61 -18.64 29.33
N LEU A 149 -13.89 -19.65 30.16
CA LEU A 149 -13.47 -21.06 30.00
C LEU A 149 -14.59 -21.98 30.48
N CYS A 150 -14.76 -23.16 29.88
CA CYS A 150 -15.63 -24.19 30.46
C CYS A 150 -15.16 -24.57 31.87
N PHE A 151 -16.09 -24.84 32.80
CA PHE A 151 -15.77 -25.27 34.18
C PHE A 151 -14.76 -26.44 34.18
N ASN A 152 -15.03 -27.46 33.39
CA ASN A 152 -14.18 -28.65 33.23
C ASN A 152 -12.79 -28.33 32.65
N CYS A 153 -12.68 -27.32 31.78
CA CYS A 153 -11.40 -26.88 31.21
C CYS A 153 -10.55 -26.14 32.25
N ALA A 154 -11.15 -25.24 33.03
CA ALA A 154 -10.46 -24.58 34.14
C ALA A 154 -10.01 -25.60 35.22
N HIS A 155 -10.85 -26.61 35.50
CA HIS A 155 -10.51 -27.69 36.43
C HIS A 155 -9.32 -28.53 35.95
N ARG A 156 -9.28 -28.91 34.66
CA ARG A 156 -8.14 -29.66 34.09
C ARG A 156 -6.84 -28.85 34.16
N ILE A 157 -6.87 -27.54 33.88
CA ILE A 157 -5.69 -26.68 34.03
C ILE A 157 -5.21 -26.70 35.48
N LEU A 158 -6.10 -26.47 36.45
CA LEU A 158 -5.77 -26.42 37.88
C LEU A 158 -5.13 -27.72 38.38
N VAL A 159 -5.65 -28.88 37.97
CA VAL A 159 -5.12 -30.20 38.36
C VAL A 159 -3.83 -30.57 37.62
N SER A 160 -3.62 -30.07 36.39
CA SER A 160 -2.44 -30.41 35.58
C SER A 160 -1.11 -29.85 36.10
N HIS A 161 -1.14 -28.91 37.04
CA HIS A 161 0.06 -28.30 37.64
C HIS A 161 0.66 -29.11 38.82
N CYS A 162 0.13 -30.30 39.14
CA CYS A 162 0.68 -31.17 40.18
C CYS A 162 1.87 -32.02 39.70
N THR A 163 3.07 -31.79 40.23
CA THR A 163 4.18 -32.76 40.17
C THR A 163 4.08 -33.77 41.32
N PRO A 164 4.38 -35.07 41.11
CA PRO A 164 4.01 -36.14 42.05
C PRO A 164 5.01 -36.33 43.20
N SER A 165 5.44 -35.26 43.87
CA SER A 165 6.40 -35.35 44.99
C SER A 165 6.29 -34.21 46.01
N GLU A 166 5.11 -33.97 46.57
CA GLU A 166 4.87 -33.46 47.94
C GLU A 166 3.37 -33.51 48.29
N PRO A 167 2.95 -33.45 49.58
CA PRO A 167 1.56 -33.67 49.97
C PRO A 167 0.64 -32.50 49.59
N VAL A 168 -0.63 -32.84 49.31
CA VAL A 168 -1.65 -31.92 48.76
C VAL A 168 -1.91 -30.72 49.69
N GLN A 169 -1.29 -29.58 49.36
CA GLN A 169 -1.74 -28.25 49.77
C GLN A 169 -2.38 -27.54 48.57
N SER A 170 -3.43 -26.77 48.84
CA SER A 170 -4.35 -26.22 47.85
C SER A 170 -3.66 -25.34 46.80
N ILE A 171 -3.67 -25.77 45.53
CA ILE A 171 -3.27 -24.91 44.40
C ILE A 171 -4.32 -23.80 44.25
N ASN A 172 -3.98 -22.60 44.70
CA ASN A 172 -4.88 -21.45 44.73
C ASN A 172 -4.67 -20.49 43.55
N ALA A 173 -4.01 -20.90 42.45
CA ALA A 173 -3.91 -20.08 41.25
C ALA A 173 -3.66 -20.87 39.96
N PHE A 174 -4.07 -20.31 38.81
CA PHE A 174 -3.71 -20.78 37.47
C PHE A 174 -3.58 -19.62 36.46
N GLN A 175 -2.91 -19.82 35.33
CA GLN A 175 -2.80 -18.79 34.28
C GLN A 175 -3.94 -18.91 33.25
N CYS A 176 -4.55 -17.79 32.88
CA CYS A 176 -5.51 -17.74 31.78
C CYS A 176 -4.81 -18.08 30.45
N PRO A 177 -5.27 -19.08 29.68
CA PRO A 177 -4.62 -19.48 28.44
C PRO A 177 -4.67 -18.38 27.36
N THR A 178 -5.72 -17.56 27.36
CA THR A 178 -5.97 -16.52 26.34
C THR A 178 -5.10 -15.27 26.51
N CYS A 179 -4.77 -14.90 27.76
CA CYS A 179 -4.06 -13.64 28.06
C CYS A 179 -2.91 -13.75 29.07
N ARG A 180 -2.56 -14.98 29.51
CA ARG A 180 -1.53 -15.30 30.53
C ARG A 180 -1.71 -14.69 31.92
N TYR A 181 -2.78 -13.90 32.16
CA TYR A 181 -3.09 -13.31 33.45
C TYR A 181 -3.30 -14.38 34.54
N VAL A 182 -2.73 -14.16 35.73
CA VAL A 182 -2.78 -15.11 36.86
C VAL A 182 -4.11 -14.97 37.60
N ILE A 183 -4.87 -16.05 37.64
CA ILE A 183 -6.17 -16.17 38.30
C ILE A 183 -5.96 -16.79 39.68
N THR A 184 -6.01 -15.97 40.73
CA THR A 184 -5.99 -16.45 42.12
C THR A 184 -7.39 -16.88 42.56
N LEU A 185 -7.48 -18.06 43.16
CA LEU A 185 -8.70 -18.68 43.69
C LEU A 185 -8.74 -18.55 45.22
N ASN A 186 -9.95 -18.48 45.77
CA ASN A 186 -10.18 -18.44 47.22
C ASN A 186 -10.42 -19.86 47.77
N GLN A 187 -10.78 -19.97 49.06
CA GLN A 187 -11.07 -21.24 49.73
C GLN A 187 -12.19 -22.09 49.08
N ARG A 188 -12.97 -21.54 48.14
CA ARG A 188 -14.01 -22.24 47.37
C ARG A 188 -13.52 -22.71 45.99
N GLY A 189 -12.23 -22.57 45.69
CA GLY A 189 -11.64 -22.99 44.42
C GLY A 189 -12.34 -22.37 43.21
N LEU A 190 -12.57 -23.19 42.18
CA LEU A 190 -13.26 -22.77 40.95
C LEU A 190 -14.75 -22.47 41.15
N GLU A 191 -15.39 -23.02 42.18
CA GLU A 191 -16.78 -22.69 42.53
C GLU A 191 -16.94 -21.25 43.04
N GLY A 192 -15.83 -20.59 43.42
CA GLY A 192 -15.78 -19.17 43.74
C GLY A 192 -15.88 -18.24 42.52
N LEU A 193 -15.73 -18.77 41.29
CA LEU A 193 -15.82 -17.98 40.05
C LEU A 193 -17.28 -17.85 39.58
N LYS A 194 -17.61 -16.70 38.98
CA LYS A 194 -18.96 -16.45 38.45
C LYS A 194 -19.17 -17.18 37.12
N ARG A 195 -20.33 -17.81 36.95
CA ARG A 195 -20.78 -18.35 35.66
C ARG A 195 -21.17 -17.22 34.70
N ASN A 196 -20.75 -17.33 33.44
CA ASN A 196 -21.08 -16.41 32.36
C ASN A 196 -22.44 -16.78 31.73
N VAL A 197 -23.51 -16.49 32.47
CA VAL A 197 -24.89 -16.82 32.06
C VAL A 197 -25.27 -16.14 30.73
N THR A 198 -24.67 -14.99 30.40
CA THR A 198 -24.88 -14.33 29.10
C THR A 198 -24.34 -15.16 27.94
N LEU A 199 -23.12 -15.69 28.06
CA LEU A 199 -22.52 -16.54 27.05
C LEU A 199 -23.29 -17.87 26.90
N GLN A 200 -23.71 -18.48 28.02
CA GLN A 200 -24.59 -19.65 27.98
C GLN A 200 -25.90 -19.35 27.25
N ASN A 201 -26.57 -18.24 27.55
CA ASN A 201 -27.81 -17.82 26.86
C ASN A 201 -27.61 -17.57 25.35
N ILE A 202 -26.41 -17.17 24.90
CA ILE A 202 -26.09 -17.01 23.48
C ILE A 202 -25.91 -18.38 22.82
N ILE A 203 -25.19 -19.31 23.48
CA ILE A 203 -24.98 -20.68 23.01
C ILE A 203 -26.30 -21.44 22.94
N ASP A 204 -27.16 -21.35 23.96
CA ASP A 204 -28.49 -21.95 23.97
C ASP A 204 -29.38 -21.43 22.81
N ARG A 205 -29.20 -20.17 22.40
CA ARG A 205 -29.91 -19.59 21.24
C ARG A 205 -29.30 -20.05 19.93
N TYR A 206 -27.97 -20.08 19.83
CA TYR A 206 -27.24 -20.61 18.68
C TYR A 206 -27.68 -22.05 18.39
N GLN A 207 -27.61 -22.92 19.39
CA GLN A 207 -28.04 -24.31 19.31
C GLN A 207 -29.52 -24.45 18.93
N LYS A 208 -30.44 -23.61 19.44
CA LYS A 208 -31.87 -23.63 19.05
C LYS A 208 -32.11 -23.21 17.61
N VAL A 209 -31.27 -22.33 17.05
CA VAL A 209 -31.33 -21.95 15.63
C VAL A 209 -30.71 -23.04 14.77
N SER A 210 -29.57 -23.60 15.15
CA SER A 210 -28.89 -24.68 14.41
C SER A 210 -29.65 -26.02 14.44
N LEU A 211 -30.47 -26.28 15.46
CA LEU A 211 -31.31 -27.49 15.57
C LEU A 211 -32.70 -27.35 14.91
N SER A 212 -33.10 -26.15 14.46
CA SER A 212 -34.39 -25.95 13.77
C SER A 212 -34.23 -25.94 12.24
N GLY A 213 -33.78 -27.08 11.71
CA GLY A 213 -33.76 -27.33 10.26
C GLY A 213 -35.17 -27.28 9.64
N PRO A 214 -35.34 -26.70 8.43
CA PRO A 214 -36.66 -26.44 7.86
C PRO A 214 -37.26 -27.71 7.21
N ASN A 215 -37.82 -28.63 8.01
CA ASN A 215 -38.73 -29.69 7.54
C ASN A 215 -39.50 -30.40 8.67
N SER A 216 -40.56 -29.78 9.20
CA SER A 216 -41.78 -30.48 9.66
C SER A 216 -42.94 -29.49 9.84
N PRO A 217 -44.22 -29.85 9.58
CA PRO A 217 -45.26 -28.86 9.33
C PRO A 217 -46.19 -28.56 10.54
N SER A 218 -46.67 -27.31 10.55
CA SER A 218 -47.97 -26.85 11.08
C SER A 218 -48.44 -27.27 12.48
N GLU A 219 -48.55 -26.28 13.39
CA GLU A 219 -49.72 -26.13 14.27
C GLU A 219 -50.12 -24.63 14.41
N THR A 220 -51.21 -24.29 13.72
CA THR A 220 -52.36 -23.52 14.23
C THR A 220 -52.13 -22.31 15.16
N ARG A 221 -52.20 -21.13 14.54
CA ARG A 221 -52.75 -19.87 15.10
C ARG A 221 -53.85 -20.11 16.15
N ARG A 222 -53.59 -19.72 17.41
CA ARG A 222 -54.63 -19.37 18.40
C ARG A 222 -54.37 -17.99 18.97
N GLU A 223 -55.44 -17.19 18.95
CA GLU A 223 -55.45 -15.81 19.41
C GLU A 223 -55.61 -15.72 20.92
N ARG A 224 -54.77 -14.94 21.61
CA ARG A 224 -55.25 -13.88 22.50
C ARG A 224 -54.18 -12.91 23.02
N ALA A 225 -54.60 -11.65 23.09
CA ALA A 225 -54.29 -10.61 24.08
C ALA A 225 -52.84 -10.38 24.56
N ALA A 226 -52.42 -9.11 24.50
CA ALA A 226 -51.27 -8.60 25.23
C ALA A 226 -51.43 -8.78 26.76
N PRO A 227 -50.30 -8.84 27.49
CA PRO A 227 -50.17 -7.89 28.59
C PRO A 227 -48.76 -7.29 28.79
N ASP A 228 -48.79 -6.03 29.18
CA ASP A 228 -47.85 -5.23 29.99
C ASP A 228 -46.49 -5.80 30.43
N SER A 229 -45.44 -5.12 29.96
CA SER A 229 -44.43 -4.43 30.79
C SER A 229 -44.24 -4.86 32.26
N LYS A 230 -43.69 -6.05 32.51
CA LYS A 230 -42.90 -6.33 33.74
C LYS A 230 -41.63 -7.11 33.41
N ALA A 231 -40.48 -6.45 33.53
CA ALA A 231 -39.18 -7.12 33.51
C ALA A 231 -39.02 -8.00 34.76
N MET A 232 -38.59 -9.25 34.57
CA MET A 232 -38.25 -10.13 35.69
C MET A 232 -36.83 -9.85 36.18
N THR A 233 -36.70 -9.24 37.36
CA THR A 233 -35.47 -9.32 38.16
C THR A 233 -35.39 -10.67 38.87
N SER A 234 -34.14 -11.08 39.17
CA SER A 234 -33.76 -12.35 39.79
C SER A 234 -34.51 -12.67 41.11
N PRO A 235 -34.56 -13.95 41.55
CA PRO A 235 -35.23 -14.33 42.80
C PRO A 235 -34.47 -13.83 44.04
N GLY A 236 -34.67 -12.55 44.38
CA GLY A 236 -34.25 -11.96 45.64
C GLY A 236 -35.13 -12.42 46.80
N ILE A 237 -34.53 -12.60 47.97
CA ILE A 237 -35.22 -12.92 49.22
C ILE A 237 -36.19 -11.77 49.52
N ARG A 238 -37.49 -12.08 49.61
CA ARG A 238 -38.54 -11.06 49.79
C ARG A 238 -38.64 -10.67 51.26
N VAL A 239 -38.41 -9.39 51.54
CA VAL A 239 -38.59 -8.80 52.88
C VAL A 239 -40.08 -8.51 53.06
N GLN A 240 -40.69 -9.00 54.14
CA GLN A 240 -42.10 -8.77 54.44
C GLN A 240 -42.31 -7.44 55.20
N CYS A 241 -43.49 -6.84 55.02
CA CYS A 241 -43.92 -5.67 55.75
C CYS A 241 -44.17 -6.00 57.23
N GLN A 242 -43.47 -5.32 58.14
CA GLN A 242 -43.60 -5.53 59.60
C GLN A 242 -44.79 -4.76 60.21
N PHE A 243 -45.60 -4.08 59.39
CA PHE A 243 -46.75 -3.25 59.78
C PHE A 243 -48.07 -3.62 59.09
N CYS A 244 -48.13 -4.75 58.38
CA CYS A 244 -49.36 -5.25 57.78
C CYS A 244 -50.18 -6.06 58.80
N GLU A 245 -51.49 -5.81 58.87
CA GLU A 245 -52.46 -6.61 59.63
C GLU A 245 -53.04 -7.79 58.81
N GLN A 246 -52.52 -8.03 57.60
CA GLN A 246 -52.92 -9.12 56.70
C GLN A 246 -51.97 -10.33 56.87
N ASP A 247 -52.51 -11.54 56.77
CA ASP A 247 -51.76 -12.80 56.85
C ASP A 247 -51.86 -13.58 55.50
N PRO A 248 -50.74 -13.86 54.80
CA PRO A 248 -49.38 -13.41 55.11
C PRO A 248 -49.16 -11.92 54.83
N PRO A 249 -48.20 -11.26 55.51
CA PRO A 249 -47.88 -9.86 55.27
C PRO A 249 -47.39 -9.59 53.85
N LEU A 250 -47.76 -8.42 53.30
CA LEU A 250 -47.35 -7.98 51.96
C LEU A 250 -45.83 -7.76 51.87
N ASP A 251 -45.27 -7.97 50.68
CA ASP A 251 -43.86 -7.64 50.38
C ASP A 251 -43.58 -6.15 50.66
N ALA A 252 -42.49 -5.87 51.37
CA ALA A 252 -42.04 -4.51 51.62
C ALA A 252 -41.49 -3.87 50.33
N VAL A 253 -41.75 -2.58 50.14
CA VAL A 253 -41.27 -1.78 48.98
C VAL A 253 -40.17 -0.79 49.36
N LYS A 254 -40.11 -0.40 50.65
CA LYS A 254 -39.06 0.44 51.22
C LYS A 254 -38.78 0.05 52.67
N THR A 255 -37.52 0.19 53.08
CA THR A 255 -37.12 0.17 54.48
C THR A 255 -36.74 1.58 54.94
N CYS A 256 -37.27 1.99 56.08
CA CYS A 256 -36.95 3.25 56.73
C CYS A 256 -35.75 3.06 57.64
N VAL A 257 -34.56 3.54 57.23
CA VAL A 257 -33.31 3.42 58.02
C VAL A 257 -33.39 4.21 59.33
N THR A 258 -34.34 5.14 59.45
CA THR A 258 -34.55 5.98 60.64
C THR A 258 -35.55 5.36 61.63
N CYS A 259 -36.43 4.47 61.18
CA CYS A 259 -37.35 3.72 62.05
C CYS A 259 -36.95 2.26 62.25
N GLU A 260 -35.97 1.77 61.48
CA GLU A 260 -35.52 0.37 61.42
C GLU A 260 -36.65 -0.61 61.05
N VAL A 261 -37.59 -0.17 60.20
CA VAL A 261 -38.79 -0.92 59.80
C VAL A 261 -38.97 -0.92 58.28
N SER A 262 -39.39 -2.06 57.75
CA SER A 262 -39.72 -2.34 56.35
C SER A 262 -41.23 -2.31 56.13
N TYR A 263 -41.67 -1.53 55.14
CA TYR A 263 -43.07 -1.24 54.86
C TYR A 263 -43.45 -1.63 53.43
N CYS A 264 -44.64 -2.22 53.25
CA CYS A 264 -45.32 -2.25 51.94
C CYS A 264 -45.80 -0.84 51.56
N ASP A 265 -46.22 -0.63 50.32
CA ASP A 265 -46.58 0.70 49.81
C ASP A 265 -47.75 1.36 50.57
N GLU A 266 -48.74 0.57 51.02
CA GLU A 266 -49.88 1.07 51.82
C GLU A 266 -49.44 1.47 53.24
N CYS A 267 -48.79 0.55 53.96
CA CYS A 267 -48.30 0.81 55.32
C CYS A 267 -47.29 1.97 55.33
N LEU A 268 -46.46 2.12 54.29
CA LEU A 268 -45.54 3.24 54.14
C LEU A 268 -46.29 4.56 54.02
N LYS A 269 -47.34 4.64 53.20
CA LYS A 269 -48.13 5.88 53.04
C LYS A 269 -48.91 6.23 54.31
N ALA A 270 -49.34 5.22 55.07
CA ALA A 270 -50.06 5.40 56.33
C ALA A 270 -49.16 5.86 57.49
N THR A 271 -47.98 5.26 57.66
CA THR A 271 -47.06 5.55 58.78
C THR A 271 -45.99 6.60 58.46
N HIS A 272 -45.59 6.69 57.19
CA HIS A 272 -44.66 7.68 56.64
C HIS A 272 -45.33 8.55 55.54
N PRO A 273 -46.41 9.29 55.87
CA PRO A 273 -46.94 10.29 54.94
C PRO A 273 -45.88 11.35 54.65
N ASN A 274 -45.88 11.88 53.43
CA ASN A 274 -44.84 12.81 52.94
C ASN A 274 -45.01 14.24 53.49
N LYS A 275 -45.09 14.36 54.81
CA LYS A 275 -45.32 15.57 55.63
C LYS A 275 -44.46 15.49 56.90
N LYS A 276 -44.16 16.64 57.50
CA LYS A 276 -43.44 16.69 58.79
C LYS A 276 -44.24 15.96 59.89
N PRO A 277 -43.59 15.21 60.80
CA PRO A 277 -42.14 15.14 61.03
C PRO A 277 -41.38 14.20 60.07
N PHE A 278 -42.06 13.28 59.37
CA PHE A 278 -41.43 12.13 58.73
C PHE A 278 -40.61 12.40 57.46
N THR A 279 -40.63 13.62 56.93
CA THR A 279 -39.81 14.03 55.76
C THR A 279 -38.30 13.98 56.00
N SER A 280 -37.84 13.87 57.25
CA SER A 280 -36.41 13.68 57.60
C SER A 280 -35.97 12.22 57.64
N HIS A 281 -36.90 11.26 57.51
CA HIS A 281 -36.58 9.83 57.61
C HIS A 281 -36.08 9.30 56.26
N ARG A 282 -34.97 8.55 56.28
CA ARG A 282 -34.34 8.03 55.05
C ARG A 282 -34.97 6.70 54.65
N LEU A 283 -35.51 6.63 53.45
CA LEU A 283 -36.08 5.41 52.85
C LEU A 283 -35.11 4.83 51.79
N ILE A 284 -34.85 3.52 51.87
CA ILE A 284 -34.01 2.76 50.93
C ILE A 284 -34.77 1.54 50.40
N GLU A 285 -34.18 0.79 49.48
CA GLU A 285 -34.74 -0.49 49.02
C GLU A 285 -34.88 -1.51 50.17
N PRO A 286 -35.80 -2.49 50.08
CA PRO A 286 -36.04 -3.44 51.15
C PRO A 286 -34.79 -4.25 51.50
N LEU A 287 -34.35 -4.17 52.76
CA LEU A 287 -33.25 -4.96 53.29
C LEU A 287 -33.75 -5.82 54.46
N LEU A 288 -33.23 -7.04 54.60
CA LEU A 288 -33.44 -7.84 55.80
C LEU A 288 -32.78 -7.14 57.00
N ASP A 289 -33.34 -7.31 58.20
CA ASP A 289 -32.88 -6.64 59.44
C ASP A 289 -31.36 -6.80 59.71
N SER A 290 -30.77 -7.90 59.25
CA SER A 290 -29.32 -8.17 59.35
C SER A 290 -28.43 -7.20 58.54
N HIS A 291 -28.97 -6.47 57.57
CA HIS A 291 -28.23 -5.52 56.71
C HIS A 291 -28.46 -4.05 57.07
N LEU A 292 -29.35 -3.74 58.03
CA LEU A 292 -29.60 -2.37 58.50
C LEU A 292 -28.61 -1.92 59.58
N ARG A 293 -28.02 -2.87 60.32
CA ARG A 293 -26.85 -2.59 61.18
C ARG A 293 -25.67 -2.26 60.28
N GLY A 294 -25.43 -0.97 60.10
CA GLY A 294 -24.43 -0.46 59.15
C GLY A 294 -23.07 -1.10 59.36
N LEU A 295 -22.57 -1.80 58.32
CA LEU A 295 -21.33 -2.58 58.22
C LEU A 295 -20.52 -2.62 59.53
N MET A 296 -20.84 -3.60 60.37
CA MET A 296 -20.05 -3.90 61.55
C MET A 296 -18.74 -4.58 61.14
N CYS A 297 -17.71 -4.46 61.97
CA CYS A 297 -16.41 -5.05 61.68
C CYS A 297 -16.46 -6.57 61.85
N LEU A 298 -15.91 -7.31 60.86
CA LEU A 298 -15.83 -8.77 60.86
C LEU A 298 -15.00 -9.36 62.02
N GLU A 299 -14.18 -8.53 62.69
CA GLU A 299 -13.40 -8.92 63.88
C GLU A 299 -13.98 -8.39 65.19
N HIS A 300 -14.87 -7.39 65.14
CA HIS A 300 -15.38 -6.65 66.28
C HIS A 300 -16.87 -6.35 66.04
N GLU A 301 -17.73 -7.28 66.43
CA GLU A 301 -19.16 -7.31 66.04
C GLU A 301 -19.96 -6.08 66.52
N ASP A 302 -19.53 -5.43 67.59
CA ASP A 302 -20.14 -4.21 68.15
C ASP A 302 -19.53 -2.89 67.60
N GLU A 303 -18.49 -2.95 66.77
CA GLU A 303 -17.82 -1.77 66.19
C GLU A 303 -18.18 -1.55 64.73
N LYS A 304 -18.47 -0.29 64.37
CA LYS A 304 -18.76 0.11 62.97
C LYS A 304 -17.47 0.25 62.17
N VAL A 305 -17.44 -0.22 60.93
CA VAL A 305 -16.29 0.05 60.05
C VAL A 305 -16.22 1.55 59.73
N ASN A 306 -15.05 2.14 59.95
CA ASN A 306 -14.81 3.57 59.80
C ASN A 306 -13.47 3.90 59.11
N MET A 307 -12.62 2.90 58.86
CA MET A 307 -11.36 3.02 58.13
C MET A 307 -11.22 1.94 57.06
N TYR A 308 -10.33 2.17 56.11
CA TYR A 308 -9.95 1.21 55.08
C TYR A 308 -8.49 0.82 55.28
N CYS A 309 -8.20 -0.47 55.42
CA CYS A 309 -6.83 -0.95 55.36
C CYS A 309 -6.36 -1.01 53.90
N VAL A 310 -5.35 -0.21 53.57
CA VAL A 310 -4.72 -0.18 52.25
C VAL A 310 -3.86 -1.43 52.02
N THR A 311 -3.28 -2.00 53.08
CA THR A 311 -2.43 -3.19 53.00
C THR A 311 -3.22 -4.47 52.68
N ASP A 312 -4.42 -4.64 53.25
CA ASP A 312 -5.24 -5.86 53.07
C ASP A 312 -6.49 -5.64 52.20
N GLU A 313 -6.64 -4.43 51.66
CA GLU A 313 -7.76 -3.95 50.83
C GLU A 313 -9.16 -4.04 51.48
N GLN A 314 -9.24 -3.99 52.81
CA GLN A 314 -10.45 -4.30 53.59
C GLN A 314 -11.03 -3.13 54.41
N LEU A 315 -12.34 -3.18 54.66
CA LEU A 315 -13.05 -2.28 55.58
C LEU A 315 -12.82 -2.73 57.03
N ILE A 316 -12.38 -1.83 57.90
CA ILE A 316 -12.06 -2.11 59.30
C ILE A 316 -12.65 -1.04 60.24
N CYS A 317 -12.77 -1.36 61.53
CA CYS A 317 -13.08 -0.38 62.58
C CYS A 317 -11.79 0.19 63.23
N ALA A 318 -11.97 1.10 64.18
CA ALA A 318 -10.86 1.66 64.97
C ALA A 318 -10.12 0.59 65.80
N LEU A 319 -10.84 -0.38 66.39
CA LEU A 319 -10.23 -1.42 67.22
C LEU A 319 -9.27 -2.32 66.43
N CYS A 320 -9.57 -2.66 65.17
CA CYS A 320 -8.66 -3.39 64.27
C CYS A 320 -7.29 -2.72 64.12
N LYS A 321 -7.21 -1.39 64.21
CA LYS A 321 -5.97 -0.62 64.12
C LYS A 321 -5.33 -0.33 65.48
N LEU A 322 -6.12 -0.19 66.53
CA LEU A 322 -5.62 0.12 67.88
C LEU A 322 -5.08 -1.12 68.61
N VAL A 323 -5.76 -2.25 68.49
CA VAL A 323 -5.50 -3.48 69.27
C VAL A 323 -5.53 -4.76 68.41
N GLY A 324 -6.29 -4.75 67.30
CA GLY A 324 -6.46 -5.88 66.40
C GLY A 324 -5.33 -6.11 65.39
N ARG A 325 -5.59 -6.98 64.41
CA ARG A 325 -4.57 -7.53 63.48
C ARG A 325 -3.98 -6.53 62.49
N HIS A 326 -4.57 -5.35 62.33
CA HIS A 326 -4.16 -4.32 61.38
C HIS A 326 -3.32 -3.20 62.04
N ARG A 327 -2.80 -3.44 63.26
CA ARG A 327 -2.05 -2.46 64.07
C ARG A 327 -0.90 -1.79 63.32
N ASP A 328 -0.12 -2.55 62.55
CA ASP A 328 1.05 -2.04 61.83
C ASP A 328 0.78 -1.77 60.33
N HIS A 329 -0.44 -2.04 59.86
CA HIS A 329 -0.82 -1.91 58.45
C HIS A 329 -1.20 -0.47 58.09
N GLN A 330 -1.05 -0.09 56.81
CA GLN A 330 -1.41 1.25 56.35
C GLN A 330 -2.94 1.38 56.26
N VAL A 331 -3.50 2.36 56.96
CA VAL A 331 -4.94 2.62 56.99
C VAL A 331 -5.25 4.03 56.48
N ALA A 332 -6.39 4.19 55.84
CA ALA A 332 -6.91 5.46 55.35
C ALA A 332 -8.34 5.70 55.87
N ALA A 333 -8.75 6.96 55.98
CA ALA A 333 -10.15 7.30 56.24
C ALA A 333 -11.04 6.82 55.07
N LEU A 334 -12.26 6.34 55.39
CA LEU A 334 -13.16 5.82 54.37
C LEU A 334 -13.56 6.87 53.32
N GLY A 335 -13.78 8.12 53.73
CA GLY A 335 -14.09 9.23 52.81
C GLY A 335 -12.98 9.43 51.78
N ASP A 336 -11.76 9.68 52.24
CA ASP A 336 -10.59 9.90 51.38
C ASP A 336 -10.34 8.75 50.40
N ARG A 337 -10.51 7.49 50.85
CA ARG A 337 -10.34 6.31 49.98
C ARG A 337 -11.50 6.16 49.00
N TYR A 338 -12.74 6.44 49.42
CA TYR A 338 -13.92 6.45 48.56
C TYR A 338 -13.78 7.49 47.45
N ASP A 339 -13.45 8.75 47.79
CA ASP A 339 -13.34 9.82 46.80
C ASP A 339 -12.20 9.58 45.81
N LYS A 340 -11.04 9.10 46.29
CA LYS A 340 -9.90 8.72 45.42
C LYS A 340 -10.25 7.57 44.47
N LEU A 341 -10.88 6.49 44.98
CA LEU A 341 -11.29 5.36 44.13
C LEU A 341 -12.38 5.77 43.12
N LYS A 342 -13.34 6.60 43.55
CA LYS A 342 -14.40 7.13 42.70
C LYS A 342 -13.85 8.02 41.59
N GLN A 343 -12.94 8.93 41.90
CA GLN A 343 -12.27 9.80 40.91
C GLN A 343 -11.39 8.99 39.95
N ALA A 344 -10.69 7.96 40.44
CA ALA A 344 -9.93 7.04 39.59
C ALA A 344 -10.85 6.24 38.65
N LEU A 345 -12.01 5.78 39.14
CA LEU A 345 -12.99 5.06 38.31
C LEU A 345 -13.63 5.99 37.27
N ASP A 346 -14.03 7.19 37.65
CA ASP A 346 -14.68 8.18 36.78
C ASP A 346 -13.75 8.68 35.65
N SER A 347 -12.47 8.92 35.97
CA SER A 347 -11.46 9.29 34.96
C SER A 347 -11.11 8.12 34.04
N ASN A 348 -11.01 6.89 34.54
CA ASN A 348 -10.83 5.70 33.69
C ASN A 348 -12.05 5.43 32.80
N LEU A 349 -13.28 5.61 33.31
CA LEU A 349 -14.51 5.48 32.54
C LEU A 349 -14.59 6.54 31.43
N SER A 350 -14.27 7.81 31.75
CA SER A 350 -14.21 8.90 30.77
C SER A 350 -13.18 8.63 29.65
N ASN A 351 -11.99 8.12 30.02
CA ASN A 351 -10.97 7.70 29.06
C ASN A 351 -11.43 6.53 28.18
N LEU A 352 -12.19 5.58 28.74
CA LEU A 352 -12.74 4.46 27.99
C LEU A 352 -13.81 4.92 27.00
N ILE A 353 -14.77 5.75 27.44
CA ILE A 353 -15.81 6.34 26.58
C ILE A 353 -15.17 7.10 25.40
N LYS A 354 -14.12 7.91 25.67
CA LYS A 354 -13.39 8.63 24.63
C LYS A 354 -12.71 7.70 23.63
N ARG A 355 -12.06 6.62 24.10
CA ARG A 355 -11.45 5.63 23.21
C ARG A 355 -12.48 4.86 22.38
N THR A 356 -13.65 4.56 22.95
CA THR A 356 -14.75 3.92 22.21
C THR A 356 -15.24 4.83 21.07
N SER A 357 -15.47 6.13 21.32
CA SER A 357 -15.92 7.04 20.25
C SER A 357 -14.83 7.33 19.19
N GLU A 358 -13.55 7.32 19.58
CA GLU A 358 -12.41 7.32 18.64
C GLU A 358 -12.43 6.08 17.74
N LEU A 359 -12.68 4.89 18.30
CA LEU A 359 -12.81 3.63 17.54
C LEU A 359 -14.04 3.60 16.63
N GLU A 360 -15.20 4.10 17.09
CA GLU A 360 -16.41 4.25 16.26
C GLU A 360 -16.15 5.20 15.07
N SER A 361 -15.44 6.31 15.29
CA SER A 361 -15.03 7.24 14.22
C SER A 361 -14.08 6.58 13.21
N LEU A 362 -13.09 5.80 13.69
CA LEU A 362 -12.19 5.04 12.81
C LEU A 362 -12.94 3.96 12.03
N MET A 363 -13.88 3.26 12.64
CA MET A 363 -14.74 2.27 11.97
C MET A 363 -15.61 2.93 10.88
N GLY A 364 -16.19 4.10 11.14
CA GLY A 364 -16.91 4.88 10.13
C GLY A 364 -16.03 5.26 8.93
N LYS A 365 -14.78 5.68 9.17
CA LYS A 365 -13.80 5.96 8.11
C LYS A 365 -13.47 4.71 7.30
N LEU A 366 -13.25 3.56 7.95
CA LEU A 366 -12.98 2.29 7.27
C LEU A 366 -14.16 1.85 6.39
N ILE A 367 -15.40 1.94 6.89
CA ILE A 367 -16.61 1.62 6.12
C ILE A 367 -16.71 2.53 4.88
N GLN A 368 -16.48 3.84 5.03
CA GLN A 368 -16.44 4.77 3.91
C GLN A 368 -15.33 4.44 2.89
N THR A 369 -14.14 4.03 3.36
CA THR A 369 -13.06 3.58 2.49
C THR A 369 -13.45 2.34 1.70
N CYS A 370 -14.07 1.33 2.33
CA CYS A 370 -14.56 0.14 1.64
C CYS A 370 -15.62 0.49 0.58
N GLN A 371 -16.60 1.34 0.89
CA GLN A 371 -17.60 1.81 -0.07
C GLN A 371 -16.97 2.56 -1.25
N ASN A 372 -15.95 3.39 -0.98
CA ASN A 372 -15.23 4.11 -2.03
C ASN A 372 -14.41 3.15 -2.93
N VAL A 373 -13.85 2.07 -2.38
CA VAL A 373 -13.16 1.04 -3.17
C VAL A 373 -14.15 0.31 -4.08
N GLU A 374 -15.31 -0.10 -3.55
CA GLU A 374 -16.37 -0.78 -4.31
C GLU A 374 -16.84 0.06 -5.52
N VAL A 375 -17.23 1.32 -5.27
CA VAL A 375 -17.69 2.23 -6.34
C VAL A 375 -16.59 2.52 -7.38
N ASN A 376 -15.33 2.56 -6.96
CA ASN A 376 -14.20 2.72 -7.88
C ASN A 376 -13.94 1.45 -8.71
N ALA A 377 -14.07 0.26 -8.13
CA ALA A 377 -13.94 -1.00 -8.83
C ALA A 377 -15.02 -1.13 -9.92
N SER A 378 -16.31 -0.98 -9.55
CA SER A 378 -17.41 -1.03 -10.53
C SER A 378 -17.29 0.03 -11.63
N ARG A 379 -16.76 1.22 -11.31
CA ARG A 379 -16.48 2.26 -12.33
C ARG A 379 -15.39 1.83 -13.32
N GLN A 380 -14.35 1.15 -12.84
CA GLN A 380 -13.26 0.67 -13.69
C GLN A 380 -13.67 -0.56 -14.52
N GLU A 381 -14.52 -1.43 -13.98
CA GLU A 381 -15.15 -2.54 -14.72
C GLU A 381 -16.02 -2.03 -15.88
N ASN A 382 -16.89 -1.04 -15.63
CA ASN A 382 -17.68 -0.42 -16.69
C ASN A 382 -16.80 0.21 -17.78
N LYS A 383 -15.73 0.92 -17.40
CA LYS A 383 -14.78 1.49 -18.37
C LYS A 383 -14.06 0.41 -19.19
N LEU A 384 -13.68 -0.72 -18.58
CA LEU A 384 -13.11 -1.85 -19.31
C LEU A 384 -14.08 -2.41 -20.35
N LEU A 385 -15.37 -2.55 -20.00
CA LEU A 385 -16.40 -3.00 -20.94
C LEU A 385 -16.57 -2.02 -22.11
N GLU A 386 -16.60 -0.71 -21.85
CA GLU A 386 -16.68 0.34 -22.88
C GLU A 386 -15.51 0.27 -23.88
N GLU A 387 -14.26 0.19 -23.40
CA GLU A 387 -13.06 0.11 -24.26
C GLU A 387 -12.99 -1.22 -25.04
N CYS A 388 -13.38 -2.34 -24.42
CA CYS A 388 -13.49 -3.63 -25.10
C CYS A 388 -14.54 -3.62 -26.22
N GLU A 389 -15.72 -3.04 -25.97
CA GLU A 389 -16.75 -2.88 -27.00
C GLU A 389 -16.27 -2.00 -28.16
N LEU A 390 -15.52 -0.93 -27.90
CA LEU A 390 -14.91 -0.12 -28.97
C LEU A 390 -13.96 -0.95 -29.85
N LEU A 391 -13.09 -1.77 -29.25
CA LEU A 391 -12.18 -2.66 -29.98
C LEU A 391 -12.94 -3.72 -30.79
N ILE A 392 -13.96 -4.35 -30.21
CA ILE A 392 -14.84 -5.32 -30.88
C ILE A 392 -15.51 -4.65 -32.09
N ASN A 393 -16.06 -3.45 -31.93
CA ASN A 393 -16.69 -2.70 -33.01
C ASN A 393 -15.71 -2.39 -34.17
N ILE A 394 -14.47 -1.99 -33.87
CA ILE A 394 -13.42 -1.77 -34.88
C ILE A 394 -13.13 -3.08 -35.64
N VAL A 395 -12.94 -4.21 -34.94
CA VAL A 395 -12.69 -5.52 -35.57
C VAL A 395 -13.88 -5.94 -36.45
N GLN A 396 -15.11 -5.75 -35.99
CA GLN A 396 -16.32 -6.06 -36.77
C GLN A 396 -16.45 -5.18 -38.03
N GLN A 397 -16.13 -3.88 -37.95
CA GLN A 397 -16.10 -2.99 -39.11
C GLN A 397 -15.03 -3.42 -40.12
N ARG A 398 -13.81 -3.74 -39.66
CA ARG A 398 -12.72 -4.23 -40.52
C ARG A 398 -13.07 -5.55 -41.19
N ARG A 399 -13.70 -6.49 -40.47
CA ARG A 399 -14.26 -7.74 -41.02
C ARG A 399 -15.21 -7.45 -42.18
N GLN A 400 -16.13 -6.50 -42.02
CA GLN A 400 -17.09 -6.15 -43.08
C GLN A 400 -16.40 -5.57 -44.32
N VAL A 401 -15.44 -4.64 -44.15
CA VAL A 401 -14.66 -4.05 -45.26
C VAL A 401 -13.82 -5.09 -46.02
N ILE A 402 -13.29 -6.09 -45.32
CA ILE A 402 -12.55 -7.19 -45.93
C ILE A 402 -13.51 -8.12 -46.69
N ALA A 403 -14.67 -8.43 -46.10
CA ALA A 403 -15.68 -9.28 -46.72
C ALA A 403 -16.30 -8.67 -48.00
N THR A 404 -16.49 -7.34 -48.07
CA THR A 404 -16.94 -6.69 -49.32
C THR A 404 -15.90 -6.79 -50.42
N LYS A 405 -14.61 -6.52 -50.12
CA LYS A 405 -13.51 -6.68 -51.08
C LYS A 405 -13.40 -8.10 -51.65
N ILE A 406 -13.60 -9.13 -50.82
CA ILE A 406 -13.66 -10.52 -51.29
C ILE A 406 -14.83 -10.73 -52.26
N LYS A 407 -16.04 -10.25 -51.92
CA LYS A 407 -17.23 -10.37 -52.78
C LYS A 407 -17.06 -9.63 -54.11
N GLU A 408 -16.50 -8.42 -54.09
CA GLU A 408 -16.20 -7.61 -55.27
C GLU A 408 -15.14 -8.31 -56.16
N GLY A 409 -14.03 -8.75 -55.58
CA GLY A 409 -12.97 -9.46 -56.27
C GLY A 409 -13.43 -10.78 -56.91
N LYS A 410 -14.39 -11.48 -56.26
CA LYS A 410 -15.07 -12.64 -56.83
C LYS A 410 -15.99 -12.23 -57.98
N SER A 411 -16.82 -11.20 -57.80
CA SER A 411 -17.76 -10.70 -58.82
C SER A 411 -17.05 -10.29 -60.12
N VAL A 412 -15.93 -9.59 -60.02
CA VAL A 412 -15.13 -9.14 -61.18
C VAL A 412 -14.58 -10.33 -61.97
N ARG A 413 -13.97 -11.33 -61.30
CA ARG A 413 -13.44 -12.53 -61.97
C ARG A 413 -14.55 -13.38 -62.59
N MET A 414 -15.64 -13.62 -61.86
CA MET A 414 -16.81 -14.33 -62.38
C MET A 414 -17.39 -13.65 -63.63
N ARG A 415 -17.38 -12.31 -63.69
CA ARG A 415 -17.82 -11.55 -64.88
C ARG A 415 -16.89 -11.77 -66.08
N LYS A 416 -15.57 -11.74 -65.88
CA LYS A 416 -14.58 -12.04 -66.94
C LYS A 416 -14.73 -13.46 -67.48
N LEU A 417 -14.83 -14.46 -66.59
CA LEU A 417 -15.03 -15.86 -66.98
C LEU A 417 -16.34 -16.04 -67.74
N ALA A 418 -17.44 -15.42 -67.29
CA ALA A 418 -18.71 -15.43 -68.01
C ALA A 418 -18.60 -14.80 -69.41
N GLN A 419 -17.82 -13.72 -69.56
CA GLN A 419 -17.56 -13.08 -70.85
C GLN A 419 -16.73 -13.97 -71.79
N GLN A 420 -15.67 -14.64 -71.29
CA GLN A 420 -14.92 -15.62 -72.07
C GLN A 420 -15.80 -16.79 -72.52
N ILE A 421 -16.62 -17.35 -71.61
CA ILE A 421 -17.58 -18.41 -71.94
C ILE A 421 -18.56 -17.97 -73.03
N ALA A 422 -19.08 -16.73 -72.97
CA ALA A 422 -19.95 -16.17 -74.00
C ALA A 422 -19.23 -16.04 -75.36
N SER A 423 -17.99 -15.56 -75.37
CA SER A 423 -17.16 -15.48 -76.59
C SER A 423 -16.91 -16.86 -77.21
N CYS A 424 -16.57 -17.87 -76.40
CA CYS A 424 -16.40 -19.25 -76.87
C CYS A 424 -17.70 -19.81 -77.49
N LYS A 425 -18.84 -19.63 -76.81
CA LYS A 425 -20.16 -20.06 -77.33
C LYS A 425 -20.45 -19.42 -78.69
N GLN A 426 -20.21 -18.12 -78.83
CA GLN A 426 -20.44 -17.42 -80.08
C GLN A 426 -19.53 -17.92 -81.23
N CYS A 427 -18.27 -18.25 -80.95
CA CYS A 427 -17.38 -18.86 -81.95
C CYS A 427 -17.85 -20.27 -82.37
N ILE A 428 -18.34 -21.07 -81.42
CA ILE A 428 -18.92 -22.39 -81.69
C ILE A 428 -20.18 -22.27 -82.57
N GLU A 429 -21.09 -21.34 -82.26
CA GLU A 429 -22.31 -21.11 -83.06
C GLU A 429 -21.99 -20.70 -84.51
N ARG A 430 -21.08 -19.74 -84.71
CA ARG A 430 -20.64 -19.31 -86.05
C ARG A 430 -20.01 -20.48 -86.83
N SER A 431 -19.16 -21.26 -86.17
CA SER A 431 -18.48 -22.41 -86.77
C SER A 431 -19.48 -23.50 -87.15
N SER A 432 -20.42 -23.82 -86.28
CA SER A 432 -21.50 -24.78 -86.53
C SER A 432 -22.39 -24.37 -87.72
N SER A 433 -22.74 -23.08 -87.82
CA SER A 433 -23.48 -22.53 -88.97
C SER A 433 -22.69 -22.68 -90.28
N LEU A 434 -21.38 -22.37 -90.28
CA LEU A 434 -20.53 -22.51 -91.45
C LEU A 434 -20.33 -23.99 -91.86
N ILE A 435 -20.17 -24.90 -90.89
CA ILE A 435 -20.10 -26.35 -91.13
C ILE A 435 -21.42 -26.84 -91.77
N THR A 436 -22.56 -26.41 -91.24
CA THR A 436 -23.89 -26.76 -91.79
C THR A 436 -24.04 -26.26 -93.23
N GLN A 437 -23.59 -25.04 -93.54
CA GLN A 437 -23.63 -24.50 -94.90
C GLN A 437 -22.67 -25.24 -95.84
N ALA A 438 -21.49 -25.65 -95.37
CA ALA A 438 -20.55 -26.46 -96.14
C ALA A 438 -21.12 -27.85 -96.45
N ASP A 439 -21.67 -28.54 -95.45
CA ASP A 439 -22.34 -29.85 -95.60
C ASP A 439 -23.55 -29.79 -96.56
N GLN A 440 -24.38 -28.74 -96.48
CA GLN A 440 -25.45 -28.51 -97.45
C GLN A 440 -24.91 -28.29 -98.87
N THR A 441 -23.83 -27.51 -99.04
CA THR A 441 -23.20 -27.28 -100.35
C THR A 441 -22.63 -28.58 -100.92
N LEU A 442 -22.04 -29.44 -100.09
CA LEU A 442 -21.50 -30.76 -100.50
C LEU A 442 -22.59 -31.78 -100.89
N LYS A 443 -23.85 -31.56 -100.48
CA LYS A 443 -25.01 -32.41 -100.80
C LYS A 443 -25.76 -31.97 -102.07
N GLU A 444 -25.41 -30.82 -102.65
CA GLU A 444 -26.03 -30.33 -103.88
C GLU A 444 -25.58 -31.16 -105.09
N THR A 445 -26.54 -31.64 -105.89
CA THR A 445 -26.28 -32.57 -107.01
C THR A 445 -26.27 -31.87 -108.37
N ASP A 446 -26.90 -30.69 -108.46
CA ASP A 446 -26.82 -29.85 -109.67
C ASP A 446 -25.43 -29.19 -109.77
N HIS A 447 -24.71 -29.51 -110.84
CA HIS A 447 -23.33 -29.08 -111.03
C HIS A 447 -23.21 -27.56 -111.23
N THR A 448 -24.24 -26.90 -111.79
CA THR A 448 -24.21 -25.45 -112.05
C THR A 448 -24.45 -24.65 -110.77
N ARG A 449 -25.43 -25.07 -109.96
CA ARG A 449 -25.73 -24.48 -108.65
C ARG A 449 -24.60 -24.75 -107.65
N PHE A 450 -24.02 -25.95 -107.68
CA PHE A 450 -22.83 -26.26 -106.89
C PHE A 450 -21.69 -25.29 -107.20
N LEU A 451 -21.30 -25.12 -108.47
CA LEU A 451 -20.19 -24.23 -108.84
C LEU A 451 -20.46 -22.75 -108.51
N GLN A 452 -21.72 -22.29 -108.55
CA GLN A 452 -22.09 -20.93 -108.14
C GLN A 452 -21.91 -20.66 -106.63
N THR A 453 -22.08 -21.68 -105.78
CA THR A 453 -22.06 -21.52 -104.31
C THR A 453 -20.78 -22.03 -103.66
N ALA A 454 -20.21 -23.13 -104.17
CA ALA A 454 -19.03 -23.80 -103.64
C ALA A 454 -17.81 -22.89 -103.54
N LYS A 455 -17.60 -21.97 -104.50
CA LYS A 455 -16.48 -21.01 -104.42
C LYS A 455 -16.56 -20.13 -103.17
N ASN A 456 -17.71 -19.51 -102.90
CA ASN A 456 -17.88 -18.64 -101.74
C ASN A 456 -17.83 -19.43 -100.42
N THR A 457 -18.44 -20.61 -100.38
CA THR A 457 -18.40 -21.48 -99.20
C THR A 457 -16.96 -21.95 -98.92
N CYS A 458 -16.19 -22.32 -99.95
CA CYS A 458 -14.78 -22.71 -99.84
C CYS A 458 -13.90 -21.55 -99.37
N GLU A 459 -14.07 -20.34 -99.92
CA GLU A 459 -13.40 -19.12 -99.46
C GLU A 459 -13.68 -18.85 -97.97
N ARG A 460 -14.93 -18.93 -97.54
CA ARG A 460 -15.32 -18.69 -96.13
C ARG A 460 -14.81 -19.78 -95.17
N VAL A 461 -14.83 -21.05 -95.58
CA VAL A 461 -14.23 -22.15 -94.81
C VAL A 461 -12.72 -21.98 -94.72
N SER A 462 -12.04 -21.66 -95.82
CA SER A 462 -10.60 -21.41 -95.88
C SER A 462 -10.18 -20.22 -95.00
N MET A 463 -10.93 -19.12 -95.02
CA MET A 463 -10.69 -17.97 -94.12
C MET A 463 -10.88 -18.35 -92.64
N ALA A 464 -11.90 -19.17 -92.32
CA ALA A 464 -12.14 -19.61 -90.96
C ALA A 464 -11.07 -20.58 -90.45
N THR A 465 -10.56 -21.49 -91.30
CA THR A 465 -9.50 -22.44 -90.92
C THR A 465 -8.09 -21.83 -90.93
N ALA A 466 -7.83 -20.84 -91.78
CA ALA A 466 -6.54 -20.14 -91.84
C ALA A 466 -6.32 -19.16 -90.67
N SER A 467 -7.38 -18.70 -89.99
CA SER A 467 -7.27 -17.81 -88.84
C SER A 467 -7.63 -18.52 -87.53
N SER A 468 -6.62 -18.85 -86.74
CA SER A 468 -6.81 -19.46 -85.42
C SER A 468 -7.69 -18.60 -84.50
N GLN A 469 -7.65 -17.28 -84.63
CA GLN A 469 -8.49 -16.33 -83.87
C GLN A 469 -9.99 -16.39 -84.23
N ILE A 470 -10.36 -16.93 -85.39
CA ILE A 470 -11.77 -17.09 -85.79
C ILE A 470 -12.38 -18.36 -85.18
N LEU A 471 -11.58 -19.41 -85.00
CA LEU A 471 -12.00 -20.70 -84.44
C LEU A 471 -11.83 -20.79 -82.91
N ILE A 472 -10.76 -20.22 -82.36
CA ILE A 472 -10.41 -20.33 -80.94
C ILE A 472 -10.10 -18.93 -80.39
N PRO A 473 -10.94 -18.35 -79.51
CA PRO A 473 -10.61 -17.11 -78.82
C PRO A 473 -9.50 -17.33 -77.78
N GLU A 474 -8.75 -16.28 -77.43
CA GLU A 474 -7.76 -16.34 -76.36
C GLU A 474 -8.44 -16.54 -74.99
N ILE A 475 -8.26 -17.70 -74.37
CA ILE A 475 -8.80 -18.04 -73.05
C ILE A 475 -7.69 -17.93 -72.01
N ASN A 476 -7.87 -17.07 -71.00
CA ASN A 476 -6.98 -17.02 -69.85
C ASN A 476 -7.56 -17.87 -68.70
N LEU A 477 -6.97 -19.04 -68.49
CA LEU A 477 -7.36 -20.00 -67.44
C LEU A 477 -6.77 -19.67 -66.05
N ASN A 478 -5.85 -18.71 -65.95
CA ASN A 478 -5.11 -18.40 -64.72
C ASN A 478 -5.75 -17.28 -63.88
N ASP A 479 -7.01 -16.88 -64.13
CA ASP A 479 -7.71 -15.84 -63.34
C ASP A 479 -8.28 -16.42 -62.03
N THR A 480 -7.39 -17.00 -61.21
CA THR A 480 -7.73 -17.64 -59.93
C THR A 480 -7.87 -16.61 -58.78
N PHE A 481 -8.37 -17.06 -57.63
CA PHE A 481 -8.58 -16.20 -56.45
C PHE A 481 -7.40 -16.25 -55.45
N ASP A 482 -6.33 -16.95 -55.79
CA ASP A 482 -5.30 -17.41 -54.83
C ASP A 482 -4.39 -16.28 -54.32
N SER A 483 -4.47 -15.10 -54.94
CA SER A 483 -3.72 -13.89 -54.55
C SER A 483 -4.30 -13.18 -53.31
N PHE A 484 -5.19 -13.82 -52.53
CA PHE A 484 -5.82 -13.24 -51.36
C PHE A 484 -5.41 -13.99 -50.09
N VAL A 485 -4.41 -13.46 -49.39
CA VAL A 485 -3.89 -14.00 -48.13
C VAL A 485 -4.32 -13.10 -46.98
N LEU A 486 -4.79 -13.69 -45.89
CA LEU A 486 -5.06 -13.01 -44.62
C LEU A 486 -3.96 -13.34 -43.63
N ASP A 487 -3.23 -12.32 -43.21
CA ASP A 487 -2.33 -12.37 -42.06
C ASP A 487 -2.76 -11.29 -41.06
N PHE A 488 -3.06 -11.70 -39.84
CA PHE A 488 -3.42 -10.84 -38.71
C PHE A 488 -2.47 -11.07 -37.52
N THR A 489 -1.29 -11.66 -37.75
CA THR A 489 -0.36 -12.06 -36.68
C THR A 489 0.11 -10.87 -35.84
N ARG A 490 0.37 -9.72 -36.48
CA ARG A 490 0.72 -8.48 -35.78
C ARG A 490 -0.44 -7.95 -34.94
N GLU A 491 -1.62 -7.82 -35.53
CA GLU A 491 -2.82 -7.33 -34.87
C GLU A 491 -3.21 -8.24 -33.69
N LYS A 492 -3.11 -9.56 -33.86
CA LYS A 492 -3.32 -10.54 -32.79
C LYS A 492 -2.32 -10.32 -31.65
N LYS A 493 -1.02 -10.17 -31.94
CA LYS A 493 -0.01 -9.90 -30.92
C LYS A 493 -0.23 -8.58 -30.18
N MET A 494 -0.78 -7.56 -30.85
CA MET A 494 -1.17 -6.30 -30.20
C MET A 494 -2.38 -6.46 -29.28
N LEU A 495 -3.36 -7.29 -29.66
CA LEU A 495 -4.53 -7.61 -28.82
C LEU A 495 -4.18 -8.53 -27.63
N GLU A 496 -3.26 -9.49 -27.83
CA GLU A 496 -2.72 -10.34 -26.76
C GLU A 496 -1.87 -9.56 -25.75
N GLY A 497 -1.35 -8.38 -26.14
CA GLY A 497 -0.61 -7.46 -25.28
C GLY A 497 -1.46 -6.35 -24.64
N LEU A 498 -2.78 -6.46 -24.66
CA LEU A 498 -3.66 -5.54 -23.93
C LEU A 498 -3.59 -5.84 -22.43
N ASP A 499 -3.08 -4.89 -21.67
CA ASP A 499 -3.06 -4.91 -20.22
C ASP A 499 -3.68 -3.62 -19.66
N TYR A 500 -4.09 -3.62 -18.39
CA TYR A 500 -4.60 -2.40 -17.75
C TYR A 500 -3.45 -1.41 -17.55
N LEU A 501 -3.73 -0.12 -17.79
CA LEU A 501 -2.72 0.91 -17.56
C LEU A 501 -2.35 0.93 -16.07
N THR A 502 -1.08 0.69 -15.79
CA THR A 502 -0.49 0.82 -14.45
C THR A 502 0.15 2.20 -14.29
N ALA A 503 0.29 2.66 -13.04
CA ALA A 503 1.14 3.82 -12.78
C ALA A 503 2.58 3.52 -13.23
N PRO A 504 3.33 4.49 -13.80
CA PRO A 504 4.63 4.19 -14.42
C PRO A 504 5.61 3.63 -13.39
N ASN A 505 6.64 2.92 -13.86
CA ASN A 505 7.71 2.47 -12.97
C ASN A 505 8.36 3.66 -12.24
N PRO A 506 8.77 3.51 -10.97
CA PRO A 506 9.50 4.55 -10.24
C PRO A 506 10.70 5.05 -11.05
N PRO A 507 10.82 6.37 -11.32
CA PRO A 507 12.01 6.90 -11.97
C PRO A 507 13.20 6.81 -11.00
N ALA A 508 14.39 6.57 -11.53
CA ALA A 508 15.62 6.51 -10.74
C ALA A 508 16.45 7.79 -10.93
N ILE A 509 16.69 8.54 -9.87
CA ILE A 509 17.60 9.70 -9.89
C ILE A 509 19.03 9.19 -10.12
N ARG A 510 19.72 9.78 -11.09
CA ARG A 510 21.10 9.46 -11.47
C ARG A 510 22.02 10.52 -10.89
N GLU A 511 22.41 10.37 -9.62
CA GLU A 511 23.29 11.32 -8.93
C GLU A 511 24.62 11.54 -9.68
N GLU A 512 25.11 10.52 -10.40
CA GLU A 512 26.30 10.57 -11.25
C GLU A 512 26.16 11.43 -12.51
N LEU A 513 24.92 11.76 -12.91
CA LEU A 513 24.60 12.67 -14.02
C LEU A 513 24.13 14.05 -13.53
N CYS A 514 23.81 14.18 -12.25
CA CYS A 514 23.39 15.44 -11.65
C CYS A 514 24.54 16.46 -11.63
N THR A 515 24.22 17.74 -11.82
CA THR A 515 25.21 18.83 -11.77
C THR A 515 24.78 19.88 -10.77
N ALA A 516 25.73 20.42 -10.01
CA ALA A 516 25.49 21.45 -8.99
C ALA A 516 26.36 22.68 -9.24
N SER A 517 25.76 23.85 -9.02
CA SER A 517 26.44 25.14 -8.86
C SER A 517 26.18 25.65 -7.43
N TYR A 518 26.48 26.92 -7.15
CA TYR A 518 26.22 27.50 -5.84
C TYR A 518 24.74 27.85 -5.60
N ASP A 519 23.95 28.11 -6.65
CA ASP A 519 22.52 28.48 -6.57
C ASP A 519 21.61 27.63 -7.46
N THR A 520 22.16 26.63 -8.17
CA THR A 520 21.39 25.71 -9.02
C THR A 520 21.77 24.25 -8.82
N ILE A 521 20.81 23.35 -8.98
CA ILE A 521 21.04 21.90 -9.12
C ILE A 521 20.24 21.41 -10.33
N THR A 522 20.91 20.76 -11.27
CA THR A 522 20.28 20.01 -12.36
C THR A 522 20.15 18.55 -11.92
N VAL A 523 18.93 18.12 -11.67
CA VAL A 523 18.59 16.74 -11.33
C VAL A 523 18.38 15.97 -12.62
N HIS A 524 19.00 14.80 -12.77
CA HIS A 524 18.81 13.88 -13.88
C HIS A 524 18.20 12.56 -13.36
N TRP A 525 17.34 11.94 -14.15
CA TRP A 525 16.74 10.64 -13.82
C TRP A 525 16.58 9.76 -15.07
N THR A 526 16.29 8.48 -14.85
CA THR A 526 15.98 7.49 -15.90
C THR A 526 14.71 6.72 -15.56
N THR A 527 13.96 6.31 -16.58
CA THR A 527 12.72 5.52 -16.45
C THR A 527 12.79 4.36 -17.45
N ASP A 528 12.46 3.14 -17.01
CA ASP A 528 12.59 1.94 -17.86
C ASP A 528 11.55 1.87 -19.00
N ASP A 529 10.41 2.52 -18.81
CA ASP A 529 9.36 2.66 -19.82
C ASP A 529 8.95 4.14 -19.94
N GLU A 530 9.60 4.84 -20.87
CA GLU A 530 9.34 6.26 -21.15
C GLU A 530 7.98 6.49 -21.84
N PHE A 531 7.39 5.46 -22.46
CA PHE A 531 6.13 5.58 -23.20
C PHE A 531 4.89 5.58 -22.29
N SER A 532 4.97 5.01 -21.09
CA SER A 532 3.87 5.08 -20.11
C SER A 532 3.84 6.37 -19.28
N VAL A 533 4.86 7.24 -19.35
CA VAL A 533 4.91 8.52 -18.61
C VAL A 533 4.32 9.67 -19.44
N ILE A 534 3.44 10.46 -18.83
CA ILE A 534 2.86 11.66 -19.47
C ILE A 534 3.59 12.93 -19.02
N THR A 535 3.89 13.03 -17.73
CA THR A 535 4.67 14.11 -17.12
C THR A 535 5.43 13.60 -15.89
N TYR A 536 6.48 14.34 -15.52
CA TYR A 536 7.12 14.24 -14.23
C TYR A 536 6.77 15.44 -13.33
N GLU A 537 6.82 15.22 -12.02
CA GLU A 537 6.82 16.26 -10.99
C GLU A 537 8.08 16.12 -10.14
N LEU A 538 8.88 17.17 -10.03
CA LEU A 538 10.04 17.19 -9.14
C LEU A 538 9.64 17.87 -7.83
N GLN A 539 9.86 17.17 -6.71
CA GLN A 539 9.69 17.70 -5.36
C GLN A 539 11.06 17.84 -4.70
N TYR A 540 11.30 18.95 -3.99
CA TYR A 540 12.54 19.14 -3.24
C TYR A 540 12.37 19.90 -1.92
N ALA A 541 13.25 19.63 -0.96
CA ALA A 541 13.29 20.29 0.34
C ALA A 541 14.73 20.39 0.86
N ILE A 542 15.00 21.31 1.80
CA ILE A 542 16.29 21.40 2.50
C ILE A 542 16.44 20.18 3.42
N PHE A 543 17.58 19.49 3.36
CA PHE A 543 17.87 18.33 4.18
C PHE A 543 18.77 18.73 5.35
N THR A 544 18.23 18.70 6.58
CA THR A 544 19.01 18.93 7.82
C THR A 544 19.38 17.60 8.46
N SER A 545 20.56 17.50 9.09
CA SER A 545 21.06 16.27 9.72
C SER A 545 20.15 15.72 10.83
N HIS A 546 19.39 16.58 11.50
CA HIS A 546 18.39 16.19 12.50
C HIS A 546 17.03 15.77 11.91
N SER A 547 16.82 15.90 10.59
CA SER A 547 15.57 15.52 9.94
C SER A 547 15.56 14.04 9.55
N ASN A 548 14.76 13.24 10.25
CA ASN A 548 14.38 11.93 9.74
C ASN A 548 13.65 12.13 8.39
N VAL A 549 14.10 11.44 7.34
CA VAL A 549 13.48 11.50 6.00
C VAL A 549 11.98 11.18 6.06
N VAL A 550 11.60 10.25 6.96
CA VAL A 550 10.21 9.88 7.28
C VAL A 550 9.40 11.05 7.86
N SER A 551 10.03 11.97 8.58
CA SER A 551 9.36 13.18 9.10
C SER A 551 9.17 14.24 8.01
N LEU A 552 10.10 14.33 7.06
CA LEU A 552 9.99 15.27 5.93
C LEU A 552 8.91 14.83 4.94
N CYS A 553 8.81 13.53 4.60
CA CYS A 553 7.78 13.05 3.68
C CYS A 553 6.35 13.13 4.27
N ASN A 554 6.22 13.21 5.60
CA ASN A 554 4.93 13.39 6.28
C ASN A 554 4.52 14.87 6.41
N SER A 555 5.42 15.83 6.15
CA SER A 555 5.14 17.27 6.19
C SER A 555 4.89 17.80 4.77
N ALA A 556 3.64 17.69 4.30
CA ALA A 556 3.28 18.08 2.93
C ALA A 556 3.61 19.54 2.58
N ASP A 557 3.54 20.45 3.56
CA ASP A 557 3.77 21.89 3.38
C ASP A 557 5.27 22.28 3.30
N SER A 558 6.19 21.33 3.44
CA SER A 558 7.64 21.59 3.45
C SER A 558 8.36 21.33 2.12
N TRP A 559 7.64 20.90 1.09
CA TRP A 559 8.19 20.56 -0.22
C TRP A 559 7.93 21.65 -1.25
N MET A 560 8.97 22.07 -1.95
CA MET A 560 8.85 22.85 -3.19
C MET A 560 8.53 21.90 -4.34
N ILE A 561 7.52 22.23 -5.15
CA ILE A 561 6.99 21.34 -6.19
C ILE A 561 7.13 22.01 -7.57
N VAL A 562 7.69 21.27 -8.53
CA VAL A 562 7.79 21.64 -9.94
C VAL A 562 7.02 20.62 -10.79
N PRO A 563 5.76 20.90 -11.17
CA PRO A 563 4.94 19.98 -11.95
C PRO A 563 5.18 20.08 -13.46
N ASN A 564 4.62 19.14 -14.22
CA ASN A 564 4.52 19.16 -15.69
C ASN A 564 5.85 19.15 -16.46
N ILE A 565 6.90 18.55 -15.88
CA ILE A 565 8.19 18.36 -16.56
C ILE A 565 8.03 17.25 -17.62
N LYS A 566 8.53 17.47 -18.84
CA LYS A 566 8.45 16.51 -19.96
C LYS A 566 9.79 15.88 -20.36
N GLN A 567 10.85 16.24 -19.66
CA GLN A 567 12.22 15.79 -19.92
C GLN A 567 12.71 14.99 -18.72
N ASN A 568 13.69 14.10 -18.92
CA ASN A 568 14.25 13.29 -17.83
C ASN A 568 15.30 14.05 -16.99
N HIS A 569 15.22 15.38 -16.97
CA HIS A 569 16.04 16.26 -16.15
C HIS A 569 15.33 17.59 -15.90
N TYR A 570 15.75 18.29 -14.85
CA TYR A 570 15.29 19.65 -14.55
C TYR A 570 16.32 20.43 -13.73
N THR A 571 16.54 21.70 -14.06
CA THR A 571 17.41 22.61 -13.30
C THR A 571 16.57 23.46 -12.34
N VAL A 572 16.77 23.23 -11.04
CA VAL A 572 16.22 24.09 -9.99
C VAL A 572 17.17 25.27 -9.78
N HIS A 573 16.61 26.46 -9.64
CA HIS A 573 17.34 27.73 -9.51
C HIS A 573 16.97 28.45 -8.20
N GLY A 574 17.87 29.30 -7.70
CA GLY A 574 17.63 30.10 -6.48
C GLY A 574 17.77 29.29 -5.19
N LEU A 575 18.54 28.19 -5.23
CA LEU A 575 18.86 27.39 -4.07
C LEU A 575 19.85 28.12 -3.16
N GLN A 576 19.83 27.80 -1.86
CA GLN A 576 20.82 28.26 -0.90
C GLN A 576 22.17 27.58 -1.18
N CYS A 577 23.26 28.32 -1.01
CA CYS A 577 24.62 27.87 -1.29
C CYS A 577 25.22 27.07 -0.13
N GLY A 578 26.00 26.03 -0.46
CA GLY A 578 26.57 25.13 0.55
C GLY A 578 25.54 24.29 1.31
N THR A 579 24.34 24.10 0.76
CA THR A 579 23.18 23.48 1.43
C THR A 579 22.88 22.10 0.85
N LYS A 580 22.59 21.12 1.72
CA LYS A 580 22.13 19.78 1.34
C LYS A 580 20.62 19.83 1.04
N TYR A 581 20.20 19.21 -0.05
CA TYR A 581 18.81 19.12 -0.51
C TYR A 581 18.43 17.65 -0.74
N ILE A 582 17.16 17.34 -0.50
CA ILE A 582 16.54 16.06 -0.85
C ILE A 582 15.60 16.27 -2.04
N PHE A 583 15.68 15.39 -3.04
CA PHE A 583 14.91 15.44 -4.27
C PHE A 583 14.12 14.15 -4.47
N ILE A 584 12.87 14.26 -4.90
CA ILE A 584 12.01 13.15 -5.29
C ILE A 584 11.40 13.46 -6.65
N VAL A 585 11.53 12.56 -7.61
CA VAL A 585 10.89 12.66 -8.93
C VAL A 585 9.66 11.75 -8.94
N LYS A 586 8.51 12.26 -9.33
CA LYS A 586 7.30 11.46 -9.55
C LYS A 586 7.05 11.30 -11.04
N ALA A 587 6.94 10.07 -11.52
CA ALA A 587 6.43 9.77 -12.86
C ALA A 587 4.90 9.66 -12.79
N ILE A 588 4.20 10.34 -13.71
CA ILE A 588 2.74 10.51 -13.68
C ILE A 588 2.13 10.08 -15.02
N ASN A 589 1.04 9.30 -14.96
CA ASN A 589 0.18 8.99 -16.10
C ASN A 589 -1.30 8.92 -15.71
N GLN A 590 -2.18 8.43 -16.60
CA GLN A 590 -3.63 8.36 -16.34
C GLN A 590 -4.02 7.35 -15.24
N ALA A 591 -3.17 6.36 -14.95
CA ALA A 591 -3.42 5.34 -13.93
C ALA A 591 -2.87 5.73 -12.54
N GLY A 592 -2.06 6.79 -12.45
CA GLY A 592 -1.58 7.34 -11.20
C GLY A 592 -0.13 7.81 -11.28
N ASN A 593 0.59 7.68 -10.17
CA ASN A 593 1.99 8.05 -10.09
C ASN A 593 2.83 7.07 -9.27
N ARG A 594 4.15 7.13 -9.45
CA ARG A 594 5.17 6.52 -8.60
C ARG A 594 6.28 7.53 -8.35
N SER A 595 6.81 7.52 -7.12
CA SER A 595 7.91 8.38 -6.69
C SER A 595 9.24 7.61 -6.80
N SER A 596 10.31 8.32 -7.14
CA SER A 596 11.68 7.82 -7.01
C SER A 596 12.05 7.56 -5.54
N GLU A 597 13.10 6.79 -5.32
CA GLU A 597 13.85 6.90 -4.08
C GLU A 597 14.41 8.34 -3.93
N PRO A 598 14.58 8.86 -2.70
CA PRO A 598 15.02 10.24 -2.51
C PRO A 598 16.52 10.41 -2.81
N GLY A 599 16.84 11.21 -3.83
CA GLY A 599 18.22 11.60 -4.16
C GLY A 599 18.71 12.74 -3.26
N LYS A 600 19.97 12.70 -2.84
CA LYS A 600 20.58 13.71 -1.94
C LYS A 600 21.66 14.48 -2.69
N LEU A 601 21.35 15.73 -3.02
CA LEU A 601 22.24 16.59 -3.79
C LEU A 601 22.57 17.85 -2.98
N LYS A 602 23.78 18.39 -3.17
CA LYS A 602 24.28 19.58 -2.47
C LYS A 602 24.55 20.71 -3.46
N THR A 603 24.30 21.96 -3.08
CA THR A 603 24.86 23.11 -3.79
C THR A 603 26.33 23.28 -3.42
N ASN A 604 27.12 23.83 -4.35
CA ASN A 604 28.52 24.18 -4.11
C ASN A 604 28.64 25.42 -3.21
N SER A 605 29.85 25.64 -2.71
CA SER A 605 30.21 26.83 -1.93
C SER A 605 29.95 28.11 -2.74
N GLN A 606 29.59 29.20 -2.05
CA GLN A 606 29.40 30.49 -2.72
C GLN A 606 30.74 31.00 -3.31
N PRO A 607 30.86 31.25 -4.63
CA PRO A 607 32.05 31.83 -5.21
C PRO A 607 32.22 33.28 -4.76
N PHE A 608 33.46 33.66 -4.45
CA PHE A 608 33.83 35.02 -4.03
C PHE A 608 35.15 35.47 -4.65
N LYS A 609 35.40 36.77 -4.59
CA LYS A 609 36.60 37.46 -5.07
C LYS A 609 37.15 38.38 -4.00
N LEU A 610 38.41 38.80 -4.16
CA LEU A 610 39.07 39.75 -3.26
C LEU A 610 38.48 41.16 -3.45
N ASP A 611 38.04 41.82 -2.38
CA ASP A 611 37.48 43.15 -2.45
C ASP A 611 38.58 44.24 -2.51
N SER A 612 38.69 44.88 -3.67
CA SER A 612 39.62 46.01 -3.88
C SER A 612 39.30 47.27 -3.07
N LYS A 613 38.07 47.39 -2.53
CA LYS A 613 37.71 48.50 -1.63
C LYS A 613 38.34 48.28 -0.25
N SER A 614 38.16 47.10 0.34
CA SER A 614 38.74 46.75 1.65
C SER A 614 40.27 46.62 1.64
N ALA A 615 40.88 46.21 0.52
CA ALA A 615 42.31 45.96 0.41
C ALA A 615 43.21 47.13 0.86
N HIS A 616 44.20 46.83 1.71
CA HIS A 616 45.20 47.80 2.18
C HIS A 616 45.97 48.45 1.00
N ARG A 617 46.33 49.74 1.15
CA ARG A 617 46.99 50.60 0.12
C ARG A 617 48.28 50.05 -0.52
N LYS A 618 49.01 49.15 0.17
CA LYS A 618 50.23 48.46 -0.31
C LYS A 618 49.95 47.07 -0.92
N LEU A 619 48.68 46.70 -1.14
CA LEU A 619 48.30 45.47 -1.83
C LEU A 619 47.99 45.74 -3.29
N ARG A 620 48.49 44.86 -4.14
CA ARG A 620 48.10 44.71 -5.54
C ARG A 620 47.19 43.49 -5.63
N ILE A 621 46.07 43.66 -6.32
CA ILE A 621 45.15 42.57 -6.65
C ILE A 621 45.21 42.40 -8.16
N SER A 622 45.22 41.16 -8.63
CA SER A 622 45.17 40.79 -10.05
C SER A 622 43.86 41.19 -10.72
N HIS A 623 43.85 41.27 -12.05
CA HIS A 623 42.68 41.71 -12.83
C HIS A 623 41.43 40.82 -12.66
N ASP A 624 41.60 39.54 -12.36
CA ASP A 624 40.51 38.59 -12.06
C ASP A 624 39.92 38.74 -10.64
N ASN A 625 40.61 39.48 -9.76
CA ASN A 625 40.41 39.59 -8.31
C ASN A 625 40.57 38.28 -7.53
N LEU A 626 41.45 37.37 -7.97
CA LEU A 626 41.74 36.09 -7.31
C LEU A 626 43.15 35.99 -6.70
N THR A 627 44.09 36.86 -7.07
CA THR A 627 45.44 36.90 -6.49
C THR A 627 45.68 38.22 -5.77
N VAL A 628 46.19 38.15 -4.54
CA VAL A 628 46.68 39.29 -3.76
C VAL A 628 48.17 39.15 -3.53
N GLU A 629 48.90 40.23 -3.75
CA GLU A 629 50.32 40.34 -3.46
C GLU A 629 50.64 41.69 -2.82
N ARG A 630 51.76 41.76 -2.11
CA ARG A 630 52.24 43.02 -1.52
C ARG A 630 53.21 43.71 -2.46
N ASP A 631 52.92 44.96 -2.79
CA ASP A 631 53.76 45.80 -3.65
C ASP A 631 54.15 47.06 -2.86
N GLU A 632 55.46 47.20 -2.61
CA GLU A 632 56.00 48.32 -1.84
C GLU A 632 56.05 49.63 -2.64
N SER A 633 55.93 49.58 -3.97
CA SER A 633 55.89 50.75 -4.84
C SER A 633 54.50 51.42 -4.92
N LEU A 634 53.43 50.73 -4.49
CA LEU A 634 52.06 51.26 -4.55
C LEU A 634 51.73 52.22 -3.40
N SER A 635 51.33 53.43 -3.80
CA SER A 635 50.70 54.43 -2.93
C SER A 635 49.34 54.85 -3.49
N LYS A 636 48.35 53.94 -3.41
CA LYS A 636 46.96 54.22 -3.85
C LYS A 636 46.29 55.22 -2.90
N LYS A 637 46.24 56.51 -3.29
CA LYS A 637 45.43 57.54 -2.62
C LYS A 637 43.93 57.25 -2.83
N SER A 638 43.25 56.73 -1.81
CA SER A 638 41.80 56.56 -1.79
C SER A 638 41.30 56.46 -0.34
N HIS A 639 40.30 57.28 0.01
CA HIS A 639 39.71 57.36 1.35
C HIS A 639 38.42 56.54 1.44
N SER A 640 38.53 55.21 1.26
CA SER A 640 37.43 54.31 1.63
C SER A 640 37.48 54.02 3.13
N GLN A 641 36.37 54.25 3.84
CA GLN A 641 36.23 53.93 5.26
C GLN A 641 36.31 52.41 5.53
N ASP A 642 36.07 51.59 4.50
CA ASP A 642 36.11 50.13 4.57
C ASP A 642 37.51 49.52 4.37
N ARG A 643 38.54 50.35 4.19
CA ARG A 643 39.91 49.90 3.87
C ARG A 643 40.73 49.55 5.10
N PHE A 644 41.49 48.44 5.04
CA PHE A 644 42.57 48.17 6.00
C PHE A 644 43.60 49.30 5.96
N SER A 645 43.85 49.93 7.10
CA SER A 645 44.65 51.16 7.22
C SER A 645 45.91 51.01 8.09
N SER A 646 46.02 49.89 8.81
CA SER A 646 47.10 49.58 9.74
C SER A 646 48.50 49.68 9.11
N HIS A 647 49.48 50.14 9.89
CA HIS A 647 50.87 50.22 9.43
C HIS A 647 51.60 48.86 9.45
N SER A 648 51.03 47.85 10.12
CA SER A 648 51.64 46.54 10.32
C SER A 648 50.76 45.35 9.89
N SER A 649 49.54 45.60 9.40
CA SER A 649 48.59 44.58 8.92
C SER A 649 48.15 44.93 7.48
N TYR A 650 48.41 44.02 6.55
CA TYR A 650 48.20 44.19 5.11
C TYR A 650 47.04 43.33 4.62
N GLY A 651 45.85 43.64 5.14
CA GLY A 651 44.62 42.85 4.94
C GLY A 651 43.84 43.17 3.67
N VAL A 652 43.02 42.19 3.25
CA VAL A 652 41.93 42.27 2.28
C VAL A 652 40.84 41.26 2.65
N THR A 653 39.56 41.58 2.43
CA THR A 653 38.43 40.65 2.61
C THR A 653 37.98 40.05 1.28
N GLY A 654 37.20 38.97 1.33
CA GLY A 654 36.27 38.62 0.26
C GLY A 654 35.21 39.71 0.04
N ASN A 655 34.57 39.69 -1.13
CA ASN A 655 33.45 40.57 -1.50
C ASN A 655 32.06 39.98 -1.17
N VAL A 656 32.02 38.79 -0.57
CA VAL A 656 30.80 38.04 -0.20
C VAL A 656 30.77 37.86 1.31
N TYR A 657 29.57 37.92 1.87
CA TYR A 657 29.28 37.51 3.24
C TYR A 657 28.51 36.18 3.22
N ILE A 658 28.82 35.31 4.17
CA ILE A 658 28.21 33.99 4.36
C ILE A 658 27.49 34.03 5.71
N ASP A 659 26.26 33.52 5.73
CA ASP A 659 25.33 33.54 6.88
C ASP A 659 24.59 32.21 7.10
N SER A 660 24.92 31.18 6.31
CA SER A 660 24.31 29.85 6.30
C SER A 660 25.15 28.87 5.48
N GLY A 661 24.95 27.56 5.69
CA GLY A 661 25.52 26.49 4.87
C GLY A 661 26.98 26.14 5.14
N ARG A 662 27.48 25.18 4.35
CA ARG A 662 28.87 24.68 4.39
C ARG A 662 29.64 25.15 3.16
N HIS A 663 30.78 25.81 3.37
CA HIS A 663 31.55 26.47 2.32
C HIS A 663 33.03 26.06 2.37
N TYR A 664 33.56 25.63 1.24
CA TYR A 664 34.96 25.26 1.06
C TYR A 664 35.65 26.16 0.03
N TRP A 665 36.85 26.62 0.36
CA TRP A 665 37.75 27.31 -0.57
C TRP A 665 39.21 26.96 -0.28
N GLU A 666 40.06 27.12 -1.28
CA GLU A 666 41.49 26.83 -1.16
C GLU A 666 42.32 28.09 -1.39
N VAL A 667 43.48 28.13 -0.75
CA VAL A 667 44.47 29.20 -0.93
C VAL A 667 45.80 28.62 -1.35
N LEU A 668 46.20 28.93 -2.58
CA LEU A 668 47.52 28.62 -3.12
C LEU A 668 48.54 29.59 -2.54
N ILE A 669 49.53 29.03 -1.85
CA ILE A 669 50.61 29.76 -1.19
C ILE A 669 51.72 29.97 -2.23
N GLY A 670 51.78 31.15 -2.84
CA GLY A 670 52.73 31.51 -3.92
C GLY A 670 54.17 31.73 -3.43
N GLY A 671 54.70 30.79 -2.63
CA GLY A 671 55.97 30.94 -1.93
C GLY A 671 55.93 31.96 -0.77
N SER A 672 54.74 32.44 -0.39
CA SER A 672 54.56 33.31 0.77
C SER A 672 54.92 32.58 2.06
N THR A 673 55.74 33.22 2.89
CA THR A 673 56.14 32.70 4.21
C THR A 673 55.58 33.55 5.36
N TRP A 674 54.92 34.67 5.05
CA TRP A 674 54.33 35.58 6.01
C TRP A 674 52.92 35.97 5.57
N PHE A 675 51.92 35.28 6.12
CA PHE A 675 50.51 35.51 5.81
C PHE A 675 49.55 35.08 6.93
N ALA A 676 48.30 35.50 6.83
CA ALA A 676 47.17 34.96 7.59
C ALA A 676 45.95 34.75 6.68
N VAL A 677 45.20 33.67 6.91
CA VAL A 677 43.99 33.27 6.16
C VAL A 677 42.92 32.79 7.14
N GLY A 678 41.66 33.15 6.91
CA GLY A 678 40.53 32.61 7.65
C GLY A 678 39.27 33.44 7.42
N ILE A 679 38.53 33.74 8.48
CA ILE A 679 37.25 34.45 8.41
C ILE A 679 37.19 35.61 9.41
N THR A 680 36.29 36.57 9.15
CA THR A 680 36.04 37.70 10.03
C THR A 680 34.61 38.25 9.90
N TYR A 681 34.05 38.78 10.98
CA TYR A 681 32.79 39.51 10.91
C TYR A 681 32.96 40.86 10.20
N LYS A 682 31.88 41.36 9.59
CA LYS A 682 31.84 42.71 8.99
C LYS A 682 32.25 43.83 9.96
N SER A 683 31.98 43.63 11.25
CA SER A 683 32.27 44.55 12.36
C SER A 683 33.73 44.57 12.82
N ALA A 684 34.61 43.73 12.26
CA ALA A 684 35.97 43.58 12.76
C ALA A 684 36.86 44.84 12.54
N PRO A 685 37.70 45.22 13.54
CA PRO A 685 38.62 46.34 13.44
C PRO A 685 39.65 46.23 12.29
N LYS A 686 39.51 47.10 11.27
CA LYS A 686 40.39 47.15 10.09
C LYS A 686 41.73 47.88 10.30
N HIS A 687 41.99 48.38 11.50
CA HIS A 687 43.24 49.02 11.89
C HIS A 687 44.17 48.12 12.72
N GLU A 688 43.67 46.95 13.15
CA GLU A 688 44.39 45.98 13.98
C GLU A 688 44.95 44.79 13.16
N TRP A 689 45.58 43.85 13.85
CA TRP A 689 45.94 42.55 13.27
C TRP A 689 44.76 41.59 13.36
N ILE A 690 44.48 40.93 12.24
CA ILE A 690 43.48 39.85 12.18
C ILE A 690 43.96 38.69 13.08
N GLY A 691 43.04 38.12 13.86
CA GLY A 691 43.32 37.14 14.91
C GLY A 691 43.59 37.74 16.30
N LYS A 692 43.82 39.06 16.43
CA LYS A 692 44.00 39.71 17.75
C LYS A 692 42.71 40.16 18.42
N ASN A 693 41.64 40.37 17.66
CA ASN A 693 40.31 40.68 18.18
C ASN A 693 39.40 39.45 18.21
N SER A 694 38.27 39.57 18.90
CA SER A 694 37.22 38.55 19.02
C SER A 694 36.36 38.37 17.76
N ALA A 695 36.59 39.16 16.70
CA ALA A 695 35.80 39.17 15.47
C ALA A 695 36.51 38.50 14.28
N SER A 696 37.60 37.77 14.53
CA SER A 696 38.37 37.08 13.50
C SER A 696 38.98 35.76 13.99
N TRP A 697 39.07 34.80 13.08
CA TRP A 697 39.64 33.46 13.29
C TRP A 697 40.51 33.13 12.08
N VAL A 698 41.81 32.92 12.29
CA VAL A 698 42.76 32.71 11.19
C VAL A 698 43.84 31.68 11.52
N ILE A 699 44.25 30.92 10.52
CA ILE A 699 45.56 30.28 10.51
C ILE A 699 46.58 31.26 9.91
N SER A 700 47.79 31.25 10.44
CA SER A 700 48.87 32.17 10.06
C SER A 700 50.19 31.45 9.92
N ARG A 701 51.00 31.90 8.97
CA ARG A 701 52.40 31.50 8.82
C ARG A 701 53.30 32.69 9.09
N CYS A 702 54.28 32.51 9.95
CA CYS A 702 55.33 33.47 10.27
C CYS A 702 56.68 32.77 10.10
N ASN A 703 57.27 32.91 8.91
CA ASN A 703 58.46 32.16 8.46
C ASN A 703 58.21 30.63 8.44
N ASN A 704 58.73 29.92 9.45
CA ASN A 704 58.52 28.48 9.65
C ASN A 704 57.52 28.17 10.78
N SER A 705 57.14 29.16 11.58
CA SER A 705 56.11 28.99 12.61
C SER A 705 54.73 29.06 11.98
N TRP A 706 53.88 28.10 12.30
CA TRP A 706 52.46 28.11 11.97
C TRP A 706 51.65 28.18 13.26
N VAL A 707 50.69 29.08 13.29
CA VAL A 707 49.80 29.27 14.44
C VAL A 707 48.38 29.57 13.98
N VAL A 708 47.40 29.09 14.75
CA VAL A 708 46.02 29.56 14.67
C VAL A 708 45.81 30.67 15.71
N ARG A 709 45.06 31.71 15.34
CA ARG A 709 44.88 32.94 16.13
C ARG A 709 43.41 33.34 16.22
N HIS A 710 42.98 33.64 17.43
CA HIS A 710 41.69 34.25 17.72
C HIS A 710 41.75 34.99 19.06
N ASN A 711 41.17 36.20 19.13
CA ASN A 711 41.06 36.99 20.37
C ASN A 711 42.41 37.13 21.14
N SER A 712 43.50 37.38 20.41
CA SER A 712 44.88 37.47 20.92
C SER A 712 45.44 36.19 21.59
N LYS A 713 44.73 35.06 21.50
CA LYS A 713 45.27 33.74 21.80
C LYS A 713 45.90 33.16 20.54
N GLU A 714 47.07 32.56 20.68
CA GLU A 714 47.77 31.84 19.61
C GLU A 714 48.01 30.39 20.04
N MET A 715 47.80 29.44 19.13
CA MET A 715 48.13 28.03 19.32
C MET A 715 48.96 27.55 18.13
N THR A 716 50.07 26.86 18.40
CA THR A 716 50.95 26.30 17.37
C THR A 716 50.32 25.11 16.69
N VAL A 717 50.49 25.02 15.37
CA VAL A 717 50.12 23.85 14.56
C VAL A 717 51.32 23.39 13.75
N GLU A 718 51.37 22.11 13.37
CA GLU A 718 52.51 21.52 12.65
C GLU A 718 52.08 20.94 11.29
N PRO A 719 51.92 21.77 10.25
CA PRO A 719 51.61 21.30 8.90
C PRO A 719 52.80 20.63 8.22
N SER A 720 52.53 19.88 7.16
CA SER A 720 53.54 19.37 6.23
C SER A 720 54.58 20.46 5.84
N PRO A 721 55.90 20.14 5.85
CA PRO A 721 56.96 21.05 5.39
C PRO A 721 56.78 21.54 3.93
N HIS A 722 55.92 20.87 3.17
CA HIS A 722 55.62 21.17 1.77
C HIS A 722 54.19 21.66 1.53
N LEU A 723 53.47 22.09 2.58
CA LEU A 723 52.15 22.72 2.46
C LEU A 723 52.20 23.92 1.49
N ARG A 724 51.56 23.74 0.32
CA ARG A 724 51.44 24.75 -0.76
C ARG A 724 50.00 25.22 -1.00
N ARG A 725 49.01 24.51 -0.45
CA ARG A 725 47.59 24.73 -0.70
C ARG A 725 46.81 24.49 0.59
N LEU A 726 46.34 25.57 1.19
CA LEU A 726 45.55 25.54 2.41
C LEU A 726 44.07 25.43 2.05
N GLY A 727 43.41 24.35 2.45
CA GLY A 727 41.96 24.22 2.41
C GLY A 727 41.32 24.86 3.63
N VAL A 728 40.20 25.55 3.44
CA VAL A 728 39.39 26.16 4.50
C VAL A 728 37.96 25.68 4.33
N LEU A 729 37.45 24.96 5.34
CA LEU A 729 36.07 24.52 5.42
C LEU A 729 35.37 25.31 6.52
N LEU A 730 34.41 26.14 6.13
CA LEU A 730 33.45 26.76 7.02
C LEU A 730 32.18 25.91 7.04
N ASP A 731 31.66 25.64 8.23
CA ASP A 731 30.33 25.11 8.43
C ASP A 731 29.58 26.08 9.33
N TYR A 732 28.81 26.97 8.71
CA TYR A 732 28.11 28.03 9.44
C TYR A 732 26.98 27.44 10.29
N ASP A 733 26.34 26.37 9.80
CA ASP A 733 25.18 25.76 10.45
C ASP A 733 25.56 24.93 11.68
N SER A 734 26.68 24.19 11.64
CA SER A 734 27.22 23.50 12.83
C SER A 734 28.09 24.40 13.73
N GLY A 735 28.46 25.59 13.24
CA GLY A 735 29.30 26.53 13.98
C GLY A 735 30.77 26.09 14.04
N SER A 736 31.37 25.68 12.92
CA SER A 736 32.79 25.29 12.89
C SER A 736 33.59 25.88 11.72
N LEU A 737 34.89 26.08 11.95
CA LEU A 737 35.86 26.52 10.94
C LEU A 737 37.12 25.65 11.00
N SER A 738 37.34 24.86 9.95
CA SER A 738 38.40 23.86 9.87
C SER A 738 39.42 24.20 8.77
N PHE A 739 40.69 23.92 9.05
CA PHE A 739 41.82 24.16 8.16
C PHE A 739 42.53 22.85 7.81
N TYR A 740 42.91 22.68 6.54
CA TYR A 740 43.50 21.44 6.02
C TYR A 740 44.69 21.73 5.09
N ASP A 741 45.65 20.80 5.00
CA ASP A 741 46.46 20.65 3.79
C ASP A 741 45.56 20.00 2.73
N ALA A 742 45.21 20.76 1.70
CA ALA A 742 44.29 20.29 0.66
C ALA A 742 44.91 19.31 -0.34
N VAL A 743 46.23 19.07 -0.28
CA VAL A 743 46.91 18.08 -1.13
C VAL A 743 47.04 16.73 -0.43
N SER A 744 47.31 16.74 0.88
CA SER A 744 47.45 15.52 1.68
C SER A 744 46.22 15.16 2.52
N SER A 745 45.15 15.95 2.44
CA SER A 745 43.95 15.84 3.28
C SER A 745 44.24 15.89 4.79
N GLN A 746 45.39 16.42 5.20
CA GLN A 746 45.79 16.53 6.60
C GLN A 746 44.97 17.63 7.29
N HIS A 747 44.17 17.27 8.30
CA HIS A 747 43.58 18.24 9.21
C HIS A 747 44.67 18.99 10.00
N LEU A 748 44.55 20.31 10.08
CA LEU A 748 45.50 21.18 10.78
C LEU A 748 44.90 21.72 12.08
N TYR A 749 43.65 22.18 12.04
CA TYR A 749 42.94 22.74 13.19
C TYR A 749 41.45 22.93 12.91
N THR A 750 40.61 22.94 13.96
CA THR A 750 39.21 23.39 13.93
C THR A 750 38.94 24.37 15.06
N PHE A 751 38.24 25.46 14.75
CA PHE A 751 37.59 26.31 15.73
C PHE A 751 36.10 25.95 15.82
N ASP A 752 35.60 25.79 17.04
CA ASP A 752 34.16 25.79 17.33
C ASP A 752 33.71 27.22 17.63
N ILE A 753 32.68 27.70 16.94
CA ILE A 753 32.27 29.11 16.88
C ILE A 753 30.75 29.23 16.87
N ALA A 754 30.18 29.84 17.91
CA ALA A 754 28.80 30.32 17.87
C ALA A 754 28.72 31.60 17.01
N PHE A 755 28.39 31.46 15.73
CA PHE A 755 28.29 32.60 14.80
C PHE A 755 27.12 33.52 15.16
N ALA A 756 27.44 34.79 15.41
CA ALA A 756 26.45 35.82 15.78
C ALA A 756 26.15 36.83 14.65
N GLN A 757 26.94 36.83 13.59
CA GLN A 757 26.85 37.77 12.45
C GLN A 757 27.37 37.07 11.18
N PRO A 758 26.94 37.51 9.97
CA PRO A 758 27.52 37.06 8.72
C PRO A 758 29.05 37.29 8.69
N ILE A 759 29.78 36.26 8.28
CA ILE A 759 31.24 36.26 8.17
C ILE A 759 31.66 36.55 6.73
N CYS A 760 32.88 37.01 6.52
CA CYS A 760 33.52 37.02 5.20
C CYS A 760 34.92 36.39 5.27
N PRO A 761 35.41 35.73 4.20
CA PRO A 761 36.80 35.31 4.10
C PRO A 761 37.76 36.50 4.23
N VAL A 762 38.91 36.30 4.88
CA VAL A 762 39.90 37.35 5.10
C VAL A 762 41.33 36.85 4.90
N PHE A 763 42.16 37.70 4.30
CA PHE A 763 43.52 37.38 3.88
C PHE A 763 44.46 38.53 4.27
N ASN A 764 45.67 38.20 4.69
CA ASN A 764 46.70 39.18 5.07
C ASN A 764 48.05 38.72 4.51
N VAL A 765 48.76 39.58 3.76
CA VAL A 765 49.94 39.16 2.97
C VAL A 765 51.10 40.14 3.16
N TRP A 766 52.21 39.65 3.72
CA TRP A 766 53.42 40.44 3.94
C TRP A 766 54.54 40.17 2.92
N ASN A 767 54.53 39.03 2.23
CA ASN A 767 55.46 38.74 1.15
C ASN A 767 54.85 37.81 0.07
N ARG A 768 55.40 37.91 -1.15
CA ARG A 768 54.93 37.17 -2.35
C ARG A 768 53.43 37.39 -2.58
N CYS A 769 52.73 36.34 -3.04
CA CYS A 769 51.31 36.34 -3.32
C CYS A 769 50.57 35.16 -2.67
N LEU A 770 49.26 35.33 -2.53
CA LEU A 770 48.28 34.26 -2.33
C LEU A 770 47.26 34.30 -3.47
N THR A 771 46.87 33.13 -3.97
CA THR A 771 45.79 33.00 -4.97
C THR A 771 44.66 32.15 -4.38
N ILE A 772 43.42 32.64 -4.48
CA ILE A 772 42.23 31.94 -3.96
C ILE A 772 41.54 31.11 -5.04
N LEU A 773 41.08 29.93 -4.68
CA LEU A 773 40.20 29.07 -5.47
C LEU A 773 38.86 28.97 -4.72
N THR A 774 37.80 29.52 -5.31
CA THR A 774 36.48 29.68 -4.66
C THR A 774 35.38 29.02 -5.50
N GLY A 775 34.20 28.82 -4.92
CA GLY A 775 33.11 28.11 -5.60
C GLY A 775 33.33 26.59 -5.71
N LEU A 776 34.27 26.05 -4.93
CA LEU A 776 34.61 24.63 -4.97
C LEU A 776 33.52 23.79 -4.30
N PRO A 777 33.26 22.56 -4.77
CA PRO A 777 32.53 21.58 -3.99
C PRO A 777 33.33 21.22 -2.73
N ILE A 778 32.64 20.87 -1.65
CA ILE A 778 33.28 20.27 -0.47
C ILE A 778 33.82 18.88 -0.89
N PRO A 779 35.12 18.58 -0.70
CA PRO A 779 35.69 17.27 -1.00
C PRO A 779 35.03 16.16 -0.19
N ASP A 780 34.73 15.03 -0.83
CA ASP A 780 33.94 13.94 -0.23
C ASP A 780 34.54 13.38 1.07
N HIS A 781 35.88 13.36 1.17
CA HIS A 781 36.60 12.93 2.39
C HIS A 781 36.43 13.88 3.60
N LEU A 782 35.92 15.10 3.39
CA LEU A 782 35.57 16.08 4.42
C LEU A 782 34.06 16.11 4.73
N GLU A 783 33.25 15.28 4.06
CA GLU A 783 31.83 15.13 4.40
C GLU A 783 31.60 14.13 5.53
N GLY A 784 32.43 13.09 5.62
CA GLY A 784 32.29 11.99 6.59
C GLY A 784 32.65 12.32 8.04
N THR A 785 32.96 13.57 8.38
CA THR A 785 33.28 14.00 9.76
C THR A 785 32.06 14.43 10.56
N GLU A 786 30.87 13.91 10.23
CA GLU A 786 29.74 13.87 11.18
C GLU A 786 30.13 12.82 12.25
N PHE A 787 30.58 13.30 13.42
CA PHE A 787 31.17 12.44 14.46
C PHE A 787 30.20 11.33 14.91
N ASN A 788 30.65 10.08 14.83
CA ASN A 788 30.11 8.99 15.65
C ASN A 788 30.36 9.32 17.13
N ASN A 789 29.30 9.71 17.85
CA ASN A 789 29.20 9.79 19.32
C ASN A 789 27.76 9.48 19.74
#